data_AF-E4N2B3-F1
#
_entry.id   AF-E4N2B3-F1
#
_cell.length_a   1.000
_cell.length_b   1.000
_cell.length_c   1.000
_cell.angle_alpha   90.00
_cell.angle_beta   90.00
_cell.angle_gamma   90.00
#
_symmetry.space_group_name_H-M   'P 1'
#
loop_
_entity.id
_entity.type
_entity.pdbx_description
1 polymer ?
#
loop_
_entity_poly.entity_id
_entity_poly.type
_entity_poly.pdbx_seq_one_letter_code
_entity_poly.pdbx_strand_id
1 'polypeptide(L)'
;MTDGDGTLIGGRYRLIEPVGRGGMGRVWRGRDETLHREVAVKEILFPAGLEDEQRELLLQRVMREARVAAGLNHPGIITVFDVVEHEGAPVIVMEFVVGTSLAATVRDHGRLPAARVAGIGLAVLDALTAAHAAGVVHRDLKPDNILLSGNRVVLTDFGIASITDATMSLTNTGTLLGTPAYMAPEQLDGKPATPASDLWSLGATLHTAVEGEAPFAATTLTALYVAILTQPPRPSRHAGPLTPALLGLLVKDPGLRLTAEQAVRALAAAAQSAPAAPPVPLPHQQTVRDAAPAPVPVPPAPTTPPPLPATPPPPVPTSTPAPSPAPTPGPGPVPADSPNPYAAPNPYASPLPFPNPYAAPLPLPPVGTTAPPVGAGGGGPGGAGRRRKVLLFGALGVLAAVVPGSILATNLLGKKEDPAGGGGGSSASASASRSADGGGGSTTTAAYGAAIGRVLNPSDQKGGTLKLGLSGDLDSLDPARSYYNSTWNFQRFYARTLYAYDGKPGQAGTAVVPDLASAAPEVSADGRTYTVRLRDGLKFEDGTPITAKDVKYAIERSFDQEKLYGGPTLLADELDQGQGYKGPYTDTDPGKLGLNSVRTPDDRTLVFSLAKPNGDFPYLLTLGTTSPVPQAADTRDKYTEKPVSSGPYKFRTVQLGKSYELERNPAWDRSTDPLRKALPDRIRLTVATGGDEVDAKLLSGDLDLDLAQGGLQPTTRAKVLADPELKARADDPATGTLRYVAIVPAVAPLDDRHCRNAVLYAADTTALQTARGGPEAGALAGSMLPPTVSGWDDYDPYGLTDGKPDTAKAKAELAACGKPEGFAVTLAARASNPKEQAAAQALQSSLRTVGISVTIEGYDVTQMAGTVGSPDNVKSKGYGLIVDGWLADYPSGRAFLQDMVDGRRIRPTGNLNYAGVNDPEINAWFDQATAQGDRAKAADLYRKINHKVTDGAYYLPYNATHVLNYRNPRLTNVYVTDAYGGVDVQALGVSDGA
;
A
#
# COMPACT_ATOMS: atom_id res chain seq x y z
N MET A 1 14.55 9.54 -30.81
CA MET A 1 16.04 9.40 -30.91
C MET A 1 16.68 8.62 -29.74
N THR A 2 17.93 8.14 -29.85
CA THR A 2 18.75 7.62 -28.71
C THR A 2 20.04 8.42 -28.49
N ASP A 3 20.79 8.66 -29.56
CA ASP A 3 22.12 9.27 -29.57
C ASP A 3 22.05 10.49 -30.51
N GLY A 4 22.21 11.70 -29.97
CA GLY A 4 21.60 12.91 -30.56
C GLY A 4 22.47 14.16 -30.65
N ASP A 5 23.79 14.04 -30.52
CA ASP A 5 24.70 15.17 -30.79
C ASP A 5 24.71 15.44 -32.32
N GLY A 6 24.36 16.67 -32.72
CA GLY A 6 24.35 17.13 -34.10
C GLY A 6 23.07 16.85 -34.92
N THR A 7 22.06 16.16 -34.39
CA THR A 7 20.77 15.88 -35.08
C THR A 7 20.02 17.17 -35.44
N LEU A 8 19.39 17.24 -36.63
CA LEU A 8 18.69 18.45 -37.10
C LEU A 8 17.15 18.29 -37.07
N ILE A 9 16.52 18.87 -36.05
CA ILE A 9 15.06 18.84 -35.87
C ILE A 9 14.40 19.93 -36.73
N GLY A 10 13.26 19.58 -37.35
CA GLY A 10 12.48 20.50 -38.20
C GLY A 10 13.24 21.13 -39.37
N GLY A 11 14.40 20.58 -39.76
CA GLY A 11 15.31 21.17 -40.75
C GLY A 11 16.01 22.46 -40.31
N ARG A 12 15.93 22.85 -39.03
CA ARG A 12 16.37 24.16 -38.52
C ARG A 12 17.06 24.14 -37.15
N TYR A 13 16.74 23.17 -36.29
CA TYR A 13 17.16 23.17 -34.90
C TYR A 13 18.16 22.04 -34.65
N ARG A 14 19.44 22.37 -34.62
CA ARG A 14 20.50 21.38 -34.38
C ARG A 14 20.61 21.09 -32.89
N LEU A 15 20.48 19.84 -32.49
CA LEU A 15 20.74 19.38 -31.13
C LEU A 15 22.25 19.41 -30.85
N ILE A 16 22.63 19.78 -29.63
CA ILE A 16 24.02 19.83 -29.16
C ILE A 16 24.19 18.80 -28.04
N GLU A 17 23.60 19.06 -26.88
CA GLU A 17 23.78 18.25 -25.67
C GLU A 17 22.45 18.01 -24.93
N PRO A 18 22.25 16.84 -24.30
CA PRO A 18 21.06 16.55 -23.53
C PRO A 18 21.11 17.29 -22.19
N VAL A 19 20.12 18.16 -21.95
CA VAL A 19 20.00 18.98 -20.73
C VAL A 19 19.15 18.29 -19.66
N GLY A 20 18.21 17.43 -20.08
CA GLY A 20 17.39 16.66 -19.15
C GLY A 20 16.55 15.58 -19.80
N ARG A 21 16.13 14.61 -19.00
CA ARG A 21 15.20 13.53 -19.40
C ARG A 21 14.22 13.26 -18.26
N GLY A 22 12.92 13.38 -18.55
CA GLY A 22 11.84 13.23 -17.58
C GLY A 22 10.74 12.31 -18.10
N GLY A 23 9.69 12.10 -17.29
CA GLY A 23 8.60 11.17 -17.62
C GLY A 23 7.80 11.54 -18.89
N MET A 24 7.80 12.82 -19.29
CA MET A 24 7.05 13.33 -20.44
C MET A 24 7.92 13.54 -21.71
N GLY A 25 9.24 13.37 -21.65
CA GLY A 25 10.10 13.71 -22.78
C GLY A 25 11.59 13.90 -22.49
N ARG A 26 12.32 14.39 -23.51
CA ARG A 26 13.74 14.76 -23.43
C ARG A 26 13.92 16.23 -23.78
N VAL A 27 14.82 16.91 -23.07
CA VAL A 27 15.17 18.30 -23.30
C VAL A 27 16.64 18.36 -23.71
N TRP A 28 16.91 18.99 -24.86
CA TRP A 28 18.25 19.21 -25.39
C TRP A 28 18.54 20.72 -25.42
N ARG A 29 19.80 21.08 -25.23
CA ARG A 29 20.34 22.35 -25.71
C ARG A 29 20.53 22.20 -27.21
N GLY A 30 20.04 23.16 -27.99
CA GLY A 30 20.20 23.19 -29.43
C GLY A 30 20.47 24.59 -29.95
N ARG A 31 20.70 24.68 -31.26
CA ARG A 31 20.91 25.92 -31.99
C ARG A 31 19.88 26.09 -33.09
N ASP A 32 19.23 27.25 -33.10
CA ASP A 32 18.43 27.73 -34.22
C ASP A 32 19.42 28.11 -35.34
N GLU A 33 19.55 27.28 -36.38
CA GLU A 33 20.54 27.51 -37.45
C GLU A 33 20.18 28.74 -38.31
N THR A 34 18.92 29.19 -38.30
CA THR A 34 18.46 30.37 -39.03
C THR A 34 18.65 31.67 -38.23
N LEU A 35 18.37 31.67 -36.92
CA LEU A 35 18.54 32.85 -36.05
C LEU A 35 19.84 32.84 -35.24
N HIS A 36 20.70 31.83 -35.46
CA HIS A 36 22.02 31.60 -34.86
C HIS A 36 22.11 31.57 -33.32
N ARG A 37 20.97 31.57 -32.62
CA ARG A 37 20.79 31.58 -31.17
C ARG A 37 20.69 30.19 -30.54
N GLU A 38 20.93 30.11 -29.24
CA GLU A 38 20.67 28.91 -28.44
C GLU A 38 19.17 28.76 -28.11
N VAL A 39 18.69 27.53 -28.05
CA VAL A 39 17.31 27.16 -27.75
C VAL A 39 17.26 25.88 -26.91
N ALA A 40 16.22 25.74 -26.09
CA ALA A 40 15.85 24.46 -25.51
C ALA A 40 14.90 23.73 -26.48
N VAL A 41 15.16 22.45 -26.74
CA VAL A 41 14.38 21.61 -27.67
C VAL A 41 13.82 20.42 -26.90
N LYS A 42 12.49 20.36 -26.75
CA LYS A 42 11.78 19.37 -25.93
C LYS A 42 11.00 18.37 -26.79
N GLU A 43 11.54 17.16 -26.94
CA GLU A 43 10.92 15.98 -27.59
C GLU A 43 9.84 15.43 -26.64
N ILE A 44 8.57 15.51 -27.02
CA ILE A 44 7.45 14.89 -26.26
C ILE A 44 7.31 13.43 -26.69
N LEU A 45 7.39 12.51 -25.73
CA LEU A 45 7.32 11.07 -26.02
C LEU A 45 5.89 10.55 -25.86
N PHE A 46 5.31 10.02 -26.93
CA PHE A 46 4.00 9.35 -26.89
C PHE A 46 4.13 7.88 -26.43
N PRO A 47 3.10 7.32 -25.78
CA PRO A 47 3.03 5.89 -25.47
C PRO A 47 3.23 4.98 -26.70
N ALA A 48 3.88 3.84 -26.48
CA ALA A 48 3.95 2.76 -27.47
C ALA A 48 2.59 2.03 -27.57
N GLY A 49 2.25 1.52 -28.75
CA GLY A 49 1.00 0.77 -28.98
C GLY A 49 -0.25 1.63 -29.23
N LEU A 50 -0.10 2.94 -29.47
CA LEU A 50 -1.19 3.78 -29.98
C LEU A 50 -1.46 3.51 -31.46
N GLU A 51 -2.74 3.33 -31.80
CA GLU A 51 -3.24 3.32 -33.18
C GLU A 51 -3.02 4.69 -33.86
N ASP A 52 -2.86 4.72 -35.18
CA ASP A 52 -2.50 5.94 -35.91
C ASP A 52 -3.55 7.07 -35.80
N GLU A 53 -4.85 6.74 -35.76
CA GLU A 53 -5.92 7.71 -35.51
C GLU A 53 -5.82 8.33 -34.10
N GLN A 54 -5.44 7.54 -33.10
CA GLN A 54 -5.22 8.02 -31.73
C GLN A 54 -3.97 8.89 -31.66
N ARG A 55 -2.88 8.50 -32.34
CA ARG A 55 -1.64 9.30 -32.46
C ARG A 55 -1.92 10.67 -33.06
N GLU A 56 -2.68 10.75 -34.15
CA GLU A 56 -3.03 12.00 -34.82
C GLU A 56 -3.89 12.92 -33.91
N LEU A 57 -4.91 12.37 -33.24
CA LEU A 57 -5.74 13.13 -32.29
C LEU A 57 -4.92 13.71 -31.12
N LEU A 58 -3.93 12.96 -30.62
CA LEU A 58 -3.01 13.43 -29.59
C LEU A 58 -2.02 14.47 -30.12
N LEU A 59 -1.49 14.28 -31.33
CA LEU A 59 -0.61 15.24 -32.00
C LEU A 59 -1.31 16.59 -32.22
N GLN A 60 -2.53 16.58 -32.77
CA GLN A 60 -3.34 17.79 -32.94
C GLN A 60 -3.65 18.48 -31.61
N ARG A 61 -3.91 17.71 -30.54
CA ARG A 61 -4.15 18.26 -29.19
C ARG A 61 -2.91 18.97 -28.65
N VAL A 62 -1.76 18.31 -28.65
CA VAL A 62 -0.49 18.87 -28.16
C VAL A 62 -0.08 20.11 -28.98
N MET A 63 -0.20 20.03 -30.31
CA MET A 63 0.03 21.17 -31.21
C MET A 63 -0.90 22.36 -30.94
N ARG A 64 -2.13 22.14 -30.51
CA ARG A 64 -3.07 23.20 -30.13
C ARG A 64 -2.70 23.81 -28.76
N GLU A 65 -2.44 22.99 -27.76
CA GLU A 65 -2.10 23.43 -26.40
C GLU A 65 -0.75 24.20 -26.40
N ALA A 66 0.24 23.74 -27.18
CA ALA A 66 1.52 24.42 -27.35
C ALA A 66 1.40 25.81 -27.98
N ARG A 67 0.53 25.98 -28.99
CA ARG A 67 0.28 27.29 -29.65
C ARG A 67 -0.42 28.29 -28.72
N VAL A 68 -1.26 27.82 -27.81
CA VAL A 68 -1.88 28.68 -26.79
C VAL A 68 -0.83 29.14 -25.78
N ALA A 69 0.04 28.24 -25.31
CA ALA A 69 1.15 28.60 -24.43
C ALA A 69 2.15 29.56 -25.09
N ALA A 70 2.42 29.41 -26.40
CA ALA A 70 3.28 30.32 -27.16
C ALA A 70 2.70 31.75 -27.33
N GLY A 71 1.42 31.96 -27.03
CA GLY A 71 0.80 33.29 -26.96
C GLY A 71 1.11 34.05 -25.66
N LEU A 72 1.70 33.40 -24.65
CA LEU A 72 2.01 34.01 -23.35
C LEU A 72 3.30 34.82 -23.41
N ASN A 73 3.19 36.14 -23.24
CA ASN A 73 4.34 37.05 -23.17
C ASN A 73 4.46 37.65 -21.76
N HIS A 74 5.33 37.08 -20.93
CA HIS A 74 5.59 37.54 -19.57
C HIS A 74 7.04 37.23 -19.18
N PRO A 75 7.80 38.14 -18.53
CA PRO A 75 9.21 37.89 -18.18
C PRO A 75 9.42 36.69 -17.24
N GLY A 76 8.40 36.33 -16.46
CA GLY A 76 8.37 35.16 -15.58
C GLY A 76 7.82 33.87 -16.22
N ILE A 77 7.54 33.85 -17.53
CA ILE A 77 7.10 32.66 -18.28
C ILE A 77 8.19 32.27 -19.30
N ILE A 78 8.35 30.97 -19.56
CA ILE A 78 9.27 30.47 -20.58
C ILE A 78 8.77 30.85 -21.99
N THR A 79 9.60 31.51 -22.80
CA THR A 79 9.18 31.89 -24.15
C THR A 79 9.24 30.69 -25.09
N VAL A 80 8.10 30.22 -25.60
CA VAL A 80 8.05 29.24 -26.70
C VAL A 80 8.31 29.96 -28.03
N PHE A 81 9.21 29.43 -28.85
CA PHE A 81 9.64 30.03 -30.11
C PHE A 81 9.08 29.33 -31.35
N ASP A 82 8.90 28.01 -31.30
CA ASP A 82 8.38 27.20 -32.41
C ASP A 82 7.81 25.87 -31.88
N VAL A 83 6.93 25.23 -32.65
CA VAL A 83 6.38 23.90 -32.34
C VAL A 83 6.32 23.11 -33.63
N VAL A 84 7.21 22.12 -33.75
CA VAL A 84 7.43 21.35 -34.98
C VAL A 84 7.12 19.87 -34.74
N GLU A 85 6.90 19.13 -35.82
CA GLU A 85 6.83 17.66 -35.78
C GLU A 85 8.17 17.07 -36.26
N HIS A 86 8.59 15.96 -35.66
CA HIS A 86 9.75 15.20 -36.10
C HIS A 86 9.57 13.71 -35.71
N GLU A 87 9.83 12.80 -36.65
CA GLU A 87 9.64 11.33 -36.46
C GLU A 87 8.25 10.93 -35.91
N GLY A 88 7.18 11.66 -36.24
CA GLY A 88 5.82 11.39 -35.75
C GLY A 88 5.59 11.75 -34.27
N ALA A 89 6.42 12.64 -33.71
CA ALA A 89 6.32 13.19 -32.36
C ALA A 89 6.37 14.73 -32.38
N PRO A 90 5.63 15.43 -31.50
CA PRO A 90 5.72 16.88 -31.38
C PRO A 90 6.97 17.30 -30.59
N VAL A 91 7.66 18.32 -31.09
CA VAL A 91 8.85 18.91 -30.48
C VAL A 91 8.62 20.40 -30.26
N ILE A 92 8.77 20.83 -29.01
CA ILE A 92 8.59 22.24 -28.60
C ILE A 92 9.96 22.89 -28.55
N VAL A 93 10.12 24.04 -29.22
CA VAL A 93 11.36 24.83 -29.19
C VAL A 93 11.11 26.10 -28.39
N MET A 94 11.96 26.37 -27.41
CA MET A 94 11.75 27.44 -26.42
C MET A 94 13.06 28.10 -25.98
N GLU A 95 12.94 29.14 -25.15
CA GLU A 95 14.04 29.87 -24.55
C GLU A 95 15.00 28.94 -23.77
N PHE A 96 16.32 29.05 -24.03
CA PHE A 96 17.33 28.37 -23.23
C PHE A 96 17.71 29.25 -22.02
N VAL A 97 17.09 28.98 -20.87
CA VAL A 97 17.37 29.72 -19.63
C VAL A 97 18.60 29.13 -18.94
N VAL A 98 19.69 29.91 -18.90
CA VAL A 98 20.91 29.55 -18.15
C VAL A 98 20.66 29.77 -16.66
N GLY A 99 20.31 28.70 -15.94
CA GLY A 99 19.97 28.72 -14.52
C GLY A 99 19.74 27.31 -13.95
N THR A 100 19.40 27.23 -12.68
CA THR A 100 19.06 25.96 -11.98
C THR A 100 17.57 25.89 -11.69
N SER A 101 16.98 24.69 -11.61
CA SER A 101 15.61 24.58 -11.10
C SER A 101 15.57 24.86 -9.59
N LEU A 102 14.39 25.24 -9.07
CA LEU A 102 14.17 25.36 -7.63
C LEU A 102 14.39 23.99 -6.94
N ALA A 103 14.03 22.88 -7.58
CA ALA A 103 14.34 21.52 -7.10
C ALA A 103 15.84 21.22 -6.97
N ALA A 104 16.67 21.64 -7.94
CA ALA A 104 18.13 21.54 -7.83
C ALA A 104 18.66 22.47 -6.74
N THR A 105 18.20 23.72 -6.71
CA THR A 105 18.61 24.72 -5.73
C THR A 105 18.35 24.28 -4.28
N VAL A 106 17.21 23.64 -4.01
CA VAL A 106 16.86 23.09 -2.68
C VAL A 106 17.66 21.82 -2.36
N ARG A 107 18.03 21.03 -3.37
CA ARG A 107 18.88 19.83 -3.21
C ARG A 107 20.32 20.18 -2.88
N ASP A 108 20.86 21.19 -3.55
CA ASP A 108 22.29 21.54 -3.51
C ASP A 108 22.63 22.54 -2.39
N HIS A 109 21.63 23.29 -1.90
CA HIS A 109 21.79 24.28 -0.82
C HIS A 109 20.87 24.06 0.39
N GLY A 110 19.97 23.08 0.35
CA GLY A 110 19.00 22.83 1.41
C GLY A 110 17.88 23.88 1.47
N ARG A 111 17.41 24.16 2.69
CA ARG A 111 16.30 25.08 2.97
C ARG A 111 16.65 26.51 2.54
N LEU A 112 15.76 27.15 1.77
CA LEU A 112 15.90 28.55 1.40
C LEU A 112 15.27 29.48 2.47
N PRO A 113 15.87 30.64 2.78
CA PRO A 113 15.30 31.57 3.75
C PRO A 113 13.89 32.04 3.37
N ALA A 114 12.99 32.11 4.33
CA ALA A 114 11.56 32.41 4.11
C ALA A 114 11.30 33.67 3.26
N ALA A 115 12.09 34.74 3.41
CA ALA A 115 11.96 35.95 2.59
C ALA A 115 12.37 35.74 1.12
N ARG A 116 13.37 34.88 0.83
CA ARG A 116 13.74 34.48 -0.54
C ARG A 116 12.63 33.63 -1.16
N VAL A 117 12.05 32.71 -0.38
CA VAL A 117 10.92 31.88 -0.83
C VAL A 117 9.67 32.75 -1.09
N ALA A 118 9.39 33.74 -0.23
CA ALA A 118 8.31 34.70 -0.45
C ALA A 118 8.52 35.51 -1.75
N GLY A 119 9.74 35.98 -2.03
CA GLY A 119 10.08 36.64 -3.29
C GLY A 119 9.90 35.75 -4.53
N ILE A 120 10.29 34.48 -4.45
CA ILE A 120 10.02 33.49 -5.52
C ILE A 120 8.51 33.29 -5.70
N GLY A 121 7.76 33.16 -4.61
CA GLY A 121 6.30 33.02 -4.65
C GLY A 121 5.59 34.20 -5.30
N LEU A 122 6.03 35.44 -5.05
CA LEU A 122 5.50 36.64 -5.71
C LEU A 122 5.75 36.61 -7.22
N ALA A 123 6.97 36.28 -7.66
CA ALA A 123 7.30 36.20 -9.08
C ALA A 123 6.54 35.09 -9.83
N VAL A 124 6.25 33.96 -9.15
CA VAL A 124 5.43 32.89 -9.72
C VAL A 124 3.94 33.28 -9.74
N LEU A 125 3.42 33.99 -8.73
CA LEU A 125 2.04 34.51 -8.78
C LEU A 125 1.82 35.51 -9.91
N ASP A 126 2.79 36.37 -10.18
CA ASP A 126 2.76 37.34 -11.28
C ASP A 126 2.65 36.61 -12.65
N ALA A 127 3.49 35.60 -12.85
CA ALA A 127 3.44 34.72 -14.03
C ALA A 127 2.13 33.91 -14.14
N LEU A 128 1.65 33.32 -13.05
CA LEU A 128 0.37 32.60 -13.02
C LEU A 128 -0.80 33.54 -13.34
N THR A 129 -0.82 34.75 -12.78
CA THR A 129 -1.87 35.75 -13.02
C THR A 129 -1.92 36.15 -14.50
N ALA A 130 -0.78 36.36 -15.14
CA ALA A 130 -0.68 36.62 -16.57
C ALA A 130 -1.22 35.45 -17.42
N ALA A 131 -0.91 34.20 -17.04
CA ALA A 131 -1.40 33.01 -17.73
C ALA A 131 -2.92 32.80 -17.52
N HIS A 132 -3.41 32.95 -16.30
CA HIS A 132 -4.84 32.82 -15.95
C HIS A 132 -5.69 33.88 -16.67
N ALA A 133 -5.18 35.11 -16.82
CA ALA A 133 -5.83 36.17 -17.60
C ALA A 133 -5.93 35.83 -19.11
N ALA A 134 -5.01 35.03 -19.64
CA ALA A 134 -5.06 34.47 -20.99
C ALA A 134 -5.86 33.13 -21.08
N GLY A 135 -6.48 32.68 -19.98
CA GLY A 135 -7.24 31.42 -19.91
C GLY A 135 -6.39 30.16 -19.76
N VAL A 136 -5.09 30.28 -19.46
CA VAL A 136 -4.15 29.15 -19.37
C VAL A 136 -3.87 28.80 -17.91
N VAL A 137 -4.27 27.60 -17.49
CA VAL A 137 -3.91 26.99 -16.19
C VAL A 137 -2.63 26.17 -16.37
N HIS A 138 -1.71 26.21 -15.40
CA HIS A 138 -0.40 25.56 -15.48
C HIS A 138 -0.48 24.04 -15.32
N ARG A 139 -1.31 23.55 -14.39
CA ARG A 139 -1.65 22.13 -14.13
C ARG A 139 -0.54 21.25 -13.52
N ASP A 140 0.73 21.50 -13.82
CA ASP A 140 1.91 20.77 -13.30
C ASP A 140 2.92 21.73 -12.63
N LEU A 141 2.49 22.53 -11.65
CA LEU A 141 3.40 23.45 -10.94
C LEU A 141 4.14 22.71 -9.81
N LYS A 142 5.47 22.65 -9.90
CA LYS A 142 6.36 21.99 -8.93
C LYS A 142 7.76 22.62 -8.92
N PRO A 143 8.63 22.35 -7.91
CA PRO A 143 9.98 22.90 -7.84
C PRO A 143 10.87 22.62 -9.05
N ASP A 144 10.67 21.53 -9.79
CA ASP A 144 11.45 21.25 -11.01
C ASP A 144 11.10 22.19 -12.18
N ASN A 145 9.86 22.70 -12.19
CA ASN A 145 9.28 23.51 -13.27
C ASN A 145 9.45 25.03 -13.04
N ILE A 146 10.18 25.43 -11.99
CA ILE A 146 10.60 26.82 -11.75
C ILE A 146 12.11 26.91 -11.93
N LEU A 147 12.55 27.73 -12.88
CA LEU A 147 13.98 28.02 -13.14
C LEU A 147 14.40 29.32 -12.47
N LEU A 148 15.59 29.33 -11.88
CA LEU A 148 16.22 30.45 -11.20
C LEU A 148 17.47 30.87 -11.98
N SER A 149 17.45 32.05 -12.59
CA SER A 149 18.55 32.63 -13.37
C SER A 149 18.94 33.98 -12.77
N GLY A 150 19.85 33.95 -11.80
CA GLY A 150 20.19 35.11 -10.98
C GLY A 150 18.97 35.62 -10.20
N ASN A 151 18.49 36.81 -10.56
CA ASN A 151 17.28 37.42 -9.98
C ASN A 151 15.99 37.12 -10.79
N ARG A 152 16.08 36.49 -11.97
CA ARG A 152 14.90 36.10 -12.76
C ARG A 152 14.39 34.74 -12.31
N VAL A 153 13.09 34.67 -12.03
CA VAL A 153 12.34 33.43 -11.80
C VAL A 153 11.52 33.17 -13.07
N VAL A 154 11.60 31.96 -13.63
CA VAL A 154 10.89 31.58 -14.87
C VAL A 154 10.09 30.31 -14.65
N LEU A 155 8.79 30.37 -14.93
CA LEU A 155 7.89 29.22 -14.93
C LEU A 155 7.94 28.54 -16.31
N THR A 156 8.29 27.25 -16.32
CA THR A 156 8.34 26.39 -17.52
C THR A 156 7.37 25.23 -17.38
N ASP A 157 7.09 24.54 -18.48
CA ASP A 157 6.27 23.32 -18.49
C ASP A 157 4.79 23.53 -18.08
N PHE A 158 4.21 24.64 -18.54
CA PHE A 158 2.77 24.79 -18.70
C PHE A 158 2.21 23.53 -19.41
N GLY A 159 1.09 22.99 -18.90
CA GLY A 159 0.59 21.63 -19.16
C GLY A 159 0.13 21.29 -20.58
N ILE A 160 1.01 21.45 -21.58
CA ILE A 160 0.87 21.14 -23.01
C ILE A 160 0.72 19.62 -23.28
N ALA A 161 0.92 18.80 -22.24
CA ALA A 161 0.71 17.36 -22.26
C ALA A 161 -0.56 16.96 -21.47
N SER A 162 -1.65 17.75 -21.53
CA SER A 162 -2.90 17.48 -20.80
C SER A 162 -3.73 16.32 -21.39
N ILE A 163 -3.06 15.33 -21.97
CA ILE A 163 -3.61 14.12 -22.59
C ILE A 163 -4.50 13.34 -21.61
N THR A 164 -4.17 13.40 -20.31
CA THR A 164 -4.92 12.83 -19.18
C THR A 164 -6.43 13.11 -19.25
N ASP A 165 -6.87 14.33 -19.55
CA ASP A 165 -8.30 14.69 -19.59
C ASP A 165 -9.12 13.86 -20.61
N ALA A 166 -8.47 13.16 -21.55
CA ALA A 166 -9.11 12.28 -22.52
C ALA A 166 -8.73 10.80 -22.33
N THR A 167 -7.52 10.47 -21.86
CA THR A 167 -7.11 9.07 -21.61
C THR A 167 -7.61 8.50 -20.29
N MET A 168 -8.09 9.34 -19.36
CA MET A 168 -8.82 8.94 -18.13
C MET A 168 -9.99 7.97 -18.38
N SER A 169 -10.53 7.92 -19.61
CA SER A 169 -11.61 7.00 -20.00
C SER A 169 -11.15 5.77 -20.80
N LEU A 170 -9.85 5.60 -21.08
CA LEU A 170 -9.34 4.51 -21.95
C LEU A 170 -8.15 3.70 -21.38
N THR A 171 -7.38 4.20 -20.41
CA THR A 171 -6.21 3.44 -19.89
C THR A 171 -6.56 2.54 -18.71
N ASN A 172 -6.81 1.25 -18.99
CA ASN A 172 -7.03 0.16 -18.01
C ASN A 172 -5.83 -0.11 -17.05
N THR A 173 -4.77 0.69 -17.09
CA THR A 173 -3.45 0.43 -16.48
C THR A 173 -3.04 1.43 -15.38
N GLY A 174 -3.87 2.44 -15.08
CA GLY A 174 -3.76 3.26 -13.86
C GLY A 174 -2.52 4.17 -13.70
N THR A 175 -1.66 4.28 -14.71
CA THR A 175 -0.41 5.09 -14.65
C THR A 175 -0.67 6.59 -14.82
N LEU A 176 -0.98 7.28 -13.71
CA LEU A 176 -1.05 8.75 -13.71
C LEU A 176 0.36 9.37 -13.75
N LEU A 177 0.65 10.13 -14.81
CA LEU A 177 1.99 10.67 -15.09
C LEU A 177 2.18 12.08 -14.49
N GLY A 178 2.58 12.15 -13.23
CA GLY A 178 2.91 13.41 -12.55
C GLY A 178 3.58 13.20 -11.18
N THR A 179 4.14 14.24 -10.58
CA THR A 179 4.71 14.16 -9.22
C THR A 179 3.60 14.43 -8.20
N PRO A 180 3.06 13.41 -7.51
CA PRO A 180 1.81 13.50 -6.77
C PRO A 180 1.79 14.57 -5.68
N ALA A 181 2.91 14.80 -4.99
CA ALA A 181 3.05 15.73 -3.87
C ALA A 181 2.70 17.21 -4.17
N TYR A 182 2.53 17.57 -5.44
CA TYR A 182 2.22 18.94 -5.90
C TYR A 182 0.89 19.08 -6.63
N MET A 183 0.13 17.99 -6.84
CA MET A 183 -1.20 18.06 -7.49
C MET A 183 -2.27 18.48 -6.48
N ALA A 184 -3.13 19.43 -6.87
CA ALA A 184 -4.18 19.94 -5.97
C ALA A 184 -5.24 18.87 -5.64
N PRO A 185 -5.87 18.89 -4.45
CA PRO A 185 -6.89 17.92 -4.04
C PRO A 185 -7.99 17.71 -5.09
N GLU A 186 -8.49 18.78 -5.71
CA GLU A 186 -9.53 18.68 -6.74
C GLU A 186 -9.05 18.01 -8.04
N GLN A 187 -7.75 18.08 -8.38
CA GLN A 187 -7.18 17.35 -9.51
C GLN A 187 -7.09 15.84 -9.21
N LEU A 188 -6.84 15.47 -7.95
CA LEU A 188 -6.85 14.07 -7.51
C LEU A 188 -8.26 13.49 -7.44
N ASP A 189 -9.27 14.31 -7.12
CA ASP A 189 -10.70 13.99 -7.28
C ASP A 189 -11.15 13.86 -8.75
N GLY A 190 -10.25 14.01 -9.73
CA GLY A 190 -10.57 13.97 -11.16
C GLY A 190 -11.36 15.17 -11.69
N LYS A 191 -11.42 16.28 -10.94
CA LYS A 191 -12.11 17.51 -11.37
C LYS A 191 -11.16 18.32 -12.29
N PRO A 192 -11.70 19.13 -13.23
CA PRO A 192 -10.86 19.97 -14.09
C PRO A 192 -9.98 20.92 -13.30
N ALA A 193 -8.69 21.00 -13.66
CA ALA A 193 -7.75 21.93 -13.04
C ALA A 193 -8.16 23.40 -13.30
N THR A 194 -8.06 24.23 -12.25
CA THR A 194 -8.50 25.63 -12.25
C THR A 194 -7.36 26.57 -11.83
N PRO A 195 -7.50 27.91 -11.96
CA PRO A 195 -6.58 28.85 -11.35
C PRO A 195 -6.30 28.62 -9.86
N ALA A 196 -7.32 28.18 -9.08
CA ALA A 196 -7.15 27.84 -7.67
C ALA A 196 -6.25 26.61 -7.47
N SER A 197 -6.23 25.68 -8.41
CA SER A 197 -5.39 24.47 -8.37
C SER A 197 -3.91 24.83 -8.44
N ASP A 198 -3.53 25.71 -9.38
CA ASP A 198 -2.16 26.22 -9.46
C ASP A 198 -1.74 26.97 -8.17
N LEU A 199 -2.66 27.67 -7.50
CA LEU A 199 -2.37 28.32 -6.21
C LEU A 199 -2.07 27.30 -5.10
N TRP A 200 -2.72 26.14 -5.09
CA TRP A 200 -2.39 25.06 -4.15
C TRP A 200 -1.03 24.44 -4.44
N SER A 201 -0.76 24.14 -5.71
CA SER A 201 0.54 23.63 -6.19
C SER A 201 1.68 24.61 -5.89
N LEU A 202 1.43 25.92 -5.94
CA LEU A 202 2.34 26.95 -5.47
C LEU A 202 2.58 26.83 -3.96
N GLY A 203 1.54 26.69 -3.15
CA GLY A 203 1.65 26.45 -1.71
C GLY A 203 2.55 25.26 -1.38
N ALA A 204 2.40 24.15 -2.10
CA ALA A 204 3.23 22.96 -1.92
C ALA A 204 4.69 23.17 -2.38
N THR A 205 4.88 23.91 -3.47
CA THR A 205 6.19 24.27 -4.01
C THR A 205 6.96 25.20 -3.06
N LEU A 206 6.30 26.21 -2.47
CA LEU A 206 6.90 27.13 -1.51
C LEU A 206 7.17 26.46 -0.15
N HIS A 207 6.30 25.57 0.31
CA HIS A 207 6.58 24.71 1.48
C HIS A 207 7.86 23.93 1.29
N THR A 208 8.01 23.28 0.13
CA THR A 208 9.22 22.50 -0.22
C THR A 208 10.48 23.35 -0.22
N ALA A 209 10.40 24.59 -0.72
CA ALA A 209 11.53 25.50 -0.76
C ALA A 209 12.00 25.97 0.63
N VAL A 210 11.10 26.13 1.60
CA VAL A 210 11.45 26.64 2.95
C VAL A 210 11.70 25.54 3.99
N GLU A 211 10.98 24.41 3.91
CA GLU A 211 11.16 23.27 4.83
C GLU A 211 12.15 22.23 4.29
N GLY A 212 12.48 22.27 2.99
CA GLY A 212 13.33 21.28 2.31
C GLY A 212 12.60 19.98 1.95
N GLU A 213 11.31 19.88 2.26
CA GLU A 213 10.47 18.71 2.02
C GLU A 213 9.02 19.11 1.67
N ALA A 214 8.35 18.25 0.90
CA ALA A 214 6.98 18.48 0.46
C ALA A 214 5.98 18.52 1.64
N PRO A 215 4.87 19.28 1.54
CA PRO A 215 3.85 19.33 2.61
C PRO A 215 3.16 17.98 2.86
N PHE A 216 3.24 17.07 1.89
CA PHE A 216 2.74 15.70 1.97
C PHE A 216 3.78 14.76 1.34
N ALA A 217 4.03 13.62 1.99
CA ALA A 217 4.86 12.54 1.46
C ALA A 217 4.44 11.20 2.11
N ALA A 218 4.41 10.13 1.32
CA ALA A 218 4.13 8.77 1.75
C ALA A 218 4.90 7.75 0.88
N THR A 219 4.96 6.48 1.31
CA THR A 219 5.66 5.38 0.63
C THR A 219 4.94 4.88 -0.62
N THR A 220 3.62 4.98 -0.67
CA THR A 220 2.82 4.58 -1.83
C THR A 220 2.10 5.77 -2.45
N LEU A 221 1.89 5.71 -3.77
CA LEU A 221 1.16 6.73 -4.52
C LEU A 221 -0.25 6.96 -3.94
N THR A 222 -0.94 5.87 -3.59
CA THR A 222 -2.26 5.90 -2.95
C THR A 222 -2.22 6.56 -1.57
N ALA A 223 -1.23 6.24 -0.72
CA ALA A 223 -1.12 6.88 0.61
C ALA A 223 -0.76 8.37 0.50
N LEU A 224 -0.07 8.78 -0.56
CA LEU A 224 0.21 10.19 -0.82
C LEU A 224 -1.04 10.94 -1.31
N TYR A 225 -1.88 10.32 -2.14
CA TYR A 225 -3.22 10.84 -2.42
C TYR A 225 -4.09 10.94 -1.15
N VAL A 226 -4.09 9.91 -0.28
CA VAL A 226 -4.77 9.96 1.03
C VAL A 226 -4.26 11.16 1.85
N ALA A 227 -2.95 11.39 1.92
CA ALA A 227 -2.39 12.51 2.67
C ALA A 227 -2.87 13.86 2.13
N ILE A 228 -2.73 14.09 0.82
CA ILE A 228 -3.15 15.32 0.14
C ILE A 228 -4.66 15.56 0.31
N LEU A 229 -5.49 14.53 0.18
CA LEU A 229 -6.95 14.63 0.31
C LEU A 229 -7.41 14.78 1.76
N THR A 230 -6.81 14.06 2.73
CA THR A 230 -7.36 13.94 4.11
C THR A 230 -6.53 14.60 5.23
N GLN A 231 -5.19 14.56 5.19
CA GLN A 231 -4.32 15.04 6.30
C GLN A 231 -4.05 16.56 6.25
N PRO A 232 -3.76 17.25 7.37
CA PRO A 232 -3.18 18.59 7.31
C PRO A 232 -1.78 18.54 6.66
N PRO A 233 -1.30 19.63 6.03
CA PRO A 233 0.09 19.70 5.57
C PRO A 233 1.06 19.59 6.75
N ARG A 234 2.28 19.11 6.50
CA ARG A 234 3.35 19.05 7.50
C ARG A 234 3.57 20.41 8.17
N PRO A 235 3.89 20.48 9.48
CA PRO A 235 4.11 21.76 10.14
C PRO A 235 5.28 22.53 9.55
N SER A 236 5.04 23.73 9.01
CA SER A 236 6.08 24.59 8.45
C SER A 236 6.95 25.24 9.55
N ARG A 237 7.97 24.52 10.02
CA ARG A 237 8.82 24.89 11.16
C ARG A 237 9.80 26.03 10.85
N HIS A 238 10.14 26.23 9.58
CA HIS A 238 11.12 27.22 9.11
C HIS A 238 10.50 28.38 8.34
N ALA A 239 9.22 28.27 7.94
CA ALA A 239 8.48 29.30 7.23
C ALA A 239 8.38 30.66 7.97
N GLY A 240 8.24 30.68 9.29
CA GLY A 240 8.20 31.93 10.07
C GLY A 240 7.10 32.90 9.55
N PRO A 241 7.44 34.12 9.09
CA PRO A 241 6.47 35.04 8.48
C PRO A 241 5.73 34.51 7.25
N LEU A 242 6.25 33.48 6.57
CA LEU A 242 5.64 32.84 5.39
C LEU A 242 4.48 31.89 5.75
N THR A 243 4.38 31.45 7.00
CA THR A 243 3.40 30.44 7.46
C THR A 243 1.95 30.76 7.11
N PRO A 244 1.43 32.01 7.28
CA PRO A 244 0.04 32.32 6.92
C PRO A 244 -0.26 32.15 5.42
N ALA A 245 0.72 32.42 4.55
CA ALA A 245 0.59 32.22 3.12
C ALA A 245 0.54 30.72 2.76
N LEU A 246 1.42 29.90 3.36
CA LEU A 246 1.42 28.44 3.11
C LEU A 246 0.12 27.79 3.58
N LEU A 247 -0.31 28.09 4.81
CA LEU A 247 -1.55 27.53 5.37
C LEU A 247 -2.78 27.90 4.53
N GLY A 248 -2.85 29.14 4.03
CA GLY A 248 -3.96 29.61 3.20
C GLY A 248 -3.94 29.13 1.74
N LEU A 249 -2.76 28.90 1.15
CA LEU A 249 -2.63 28.29 -0.18
C LEU A 249 -2.93 26.78 -0.15
N LEU A 250 -2.55 26.09 0.94
CA LEU A 250 -2.74 24.64 1.10
C LEU A 250 -4.14 24.23 1.60
N VAL A 251 -5.07 25.19 1.76
CA VAL A 251 -6.49 24.89 2.04
C VAL A 251 -7.06 24.03 0.91
N LYS A 252 -7.70 22.92 1.28
CA LYS A 252 -8.11 21.89 0.32
C LYS A 252 -9.36 22.25 -0.48
N ASP A 253 -10.33 22.90 0.14
CA ASP A 253 -11.49 23.44 -0.56
C ASP A 253 -11.04 24.66 -1.40
N PRO A 254 -11.11 24.60 -2.76
CA PRO A 254 -10.72 25.73 -3.60
C PRO A 254 -11.60 26.98 -3.40
N GLY A 255 -12.80 26.85 -2.82
CA GLY A 255 -13.67 27.97 -2.45
C GLY A 255 -13.28 28.67 -1.14
N LEU A 256 -12.42 28.05 -0.31
CA LEU A 256 -11.89 28.60 0.94
C LEU A 256 -10.38 28.91 0.88
N ARG A 257 -9.74 28.57 -0.25
CA ARG A 257 -8.32 28.80 -0.54
C ARG A 257 -8.04 30.28 -0.80
N LEU A 258 -6.83 30.75 -0.48
CA LEU A 258 -6.47 32.15 -0.74
C LEU A 258 -6.57 32.47 -2.24
N THR A 259 -7.20 33.61 -2.56
CA THR A 259 -7.17 34.17 -3.91
C THR A 259 -5.77 34.68 -4.26
N ALA A 260 -5.47 34.90 -5.54
CA ALA A 260 -4.16 35.41 -5.97
C ALA A 260 -3.80 36.74 -5.28
N GLU A 261 -4.76 37.66 -5.13
CA GLU A 261 -4.53 38.96 -4.48
C GLU A 261 -4.32 38.83 -2.96
N GLN A 262 -4.98 37.86 -2.32
CA GLN A 262 -4.76 37.55 -0.91
C GLN A 262 -3.38 36.91 -0.69
N ALA A 263 -2.99 35.99 -1.58
CA ALA A 263 -1.68 35.35 -1.56
C ALA A 263 -0.54 36.37 -1.80
N VAL A 264 -0.68 37.28 -2.77
CA VAL A 264 0.26 38.39 -2.98
C VAL A 264 0.43 39.23 -1.71
N ARG A 265 -0.66 39.59 -1.02
CA ARG A 265 -0.56 40.36 0.25
C ARG A 265 0.15 39.57 1.35
N ALA A 266 -0.14 38.29 1.50
CA ALA A 266 0.50 37.44 2.51
C ALA A 266 2.00 37.23 2.25
N LEU A 267 2.38 36.98 0.98
CA LEU A 267 3.78 36.82 0.57
C LEU A 267 4.57 38.14 0.64
N ALA A 268 3.95 39.28 0.27
CA ALA A 268 4.58 40.58 0.41
C ALA A 268 4.88 40.94 1.87
N ALA A 269 3.95 40.65 2.78
CA ALA A 269 4.18 40.79 4.23
C ALA A 269 5.31 39.87 4.72
N ALA A 270 5.36 38.62 4.26
CA ALA A 270 6.42 37.66 4.61
C ALA A 270 7.80 38.11 4.12
N ALA A 271 7.89 38.68 2.92
CA ALA A 271 9.13 39.22 2.34
C ALA A 271 9.64 40.47 3.09
N GLN A 272 8.73 41.32 3.59
CA GLN A 272 9.05 42.55 4.32
C GLN A 272 9.39 42.32 5.80
N SER A 273 8.93 41.21 6.40
CA SER A 273 9.07 40.92 7.83
C SER A 273 10.43 40.32 8.25
N ALA A 274 11.44 40.37 7.39
CA ALA A 274 12.79 39.88 7.70
C ALA A 274 13.61 40.95 8.45
N PRO A 275 14.28 40.61 9.57
CA PRO A 275 15.28 41.49 10.17
C PRO A 275 16.40 41.78 9.16
N ALA A 276 16.81 43.04 9.04
CA ALA A 276 17.95 43.41 8.21
C ALA A 276 19.23 42.78 8.79
N ALA A 277 19.80 41.80 8.08
CA ALA A 277 21.10 41.26 8.43
C ALA A 277 22.17 42.35 8.32
N PRO A 278 23.15 42.42 9.25
CA PRO A 278 24.24 43.39 9.15
C PRO A 278 25.04 43.15 7.86
N PRO A 279 25.53 44.21 7.19
CA PRO A 279 26.17 44.09 5.89
C PRO A 279 27.49 43.32 6.00
N VAL A 280 27.53 42.14 5.36
CA VAL A 280 28.78 41.42 5.11
C VAL A 280 29.62 42.24 4.13
N PRO A 281 30.89 42.59 4.45
CA PRO A 281 31.73 43.37 3.55
C PRO A 281 31.97 42.62 2.23
N LEU A 282 31.62 43.24 1.10
CA LEU A 282 31.93 42.70 -0.23
C LEU A 282 33.44 42.78 -0.49
N PRO A 283 34.11 41.67 -0.83
CA PRO A 283 35.44 41.73 -1.43
C PRO A 283 35.40 42.60 -2.69
N HIS A 284 36.37 43.50 -2.85
CA HIS A 284 36.43 44.37 -4.02
C HIS A 284 36.63 43.57 -5.32
N GLN A 285 36.00 44.05 -6.39
CA GLN A 285 36.29 43.58 -7.74
C GLN A 285 37.76 43.86 -8.08
N GLN A 286 38.51 42.82 -8.43
CA GLN A 286 39.70 42.96 -9.27
C GLN A 286 39.41 42.30 -10.62
N THR A 287 39.63 43.05 -11.69
CA THR A 287 39.30 42.68 -13.06
C THR A 287 40.28 41.64 -13.60
N VAL A 288 39.76 40.61 -14.29
CA VAL A 288 40.61 39.66 -15.02
C VAL A 288 41.34 40.37 -16.17
N ARG A 289 42.67 40.20 -16.22
CA ARG A 289 43.47 40.27 -17.44
C ARG A 289 44.57 39.20 -17.41
N ASP A 290 44.56 38.37 -18.45
CA ASP A 290 45.67 37.63 -19.09
C ASP A 290 46.89 37.21 -18.25
N ALA A 291 47.08 35.90 -18.04
CA ALA A 291 48.20 35.15 -18.67
C ALA A 291 48.35 33.68 -18.17
N ALA A 292 48.62 32.78 -19.13
CA ALA A 292 49.43 31.55 -19.03
C ALA A 292 49.01 30.37 -18.09
N PRO A 293 49.42 29.12 -18.40
CA PRO A 293 49.03 27.92 -17.64
C PRO A 293 49.94 27.61 -16.42
N ALA A 294 49.41 26.82 -15.48
CA ALA A 294 50.07 26.46 -14.23
C ALA A 294 51.03 25.25 -14.32
N PRO A 295 52.11 25.20 -13.51
CA PRO A 295 52.92 24.01 -13.29
C PRO A 295 52.28 23.05 -12.27
N VAL A 296 52.66 21.76 -12.33
CA VAL A 296 52.04 20.66 -11.58
C VAL A 296 52.63 20.51 -10.16
N PRO A 297 51.82 20.32 -9.09
CA PRO A 297 52.31 19.98 -7.74
C PRO A 297 52.76 18.52 -7.60
N VAL A 298 53.81 18.28 -6.80
CA VAL A 298 54.35 16.95 -6.45
C VAL A 298 53.83 16.53 -5.06
N PRO A 299 53.46 15.25 -4.82
CA PRO A 299 52.90 14.81 -3.54
C PRO A 299 53.95 14.64 -2.42
N PRO A 300 53.62 14.95 -1.15
CA PRO A 300 54.46 14.68 0.02
C PRO A 300 54.33 13.24 0.55
N ALA A 301 55.36 12.79 1.26
CA ALA A 301 55.49 11.44 1.85
C ALA A 301 55.08 11.41 3.35
N PRO A 302 54.88 10.22 3.98
CA PRO A 302 54.14 10.10 5.25
C PRO A 302 54.99 10.21 6.53
N THR A 303 54.34 10.49 7.66
CA THR A 303 54.93 10.49 9.02
C THR A 303 54.03 9.78 10.06
N THR A 304 54.59 9.55 11.25
CA THR A 304 54.27 8.50 12.25
C THR A 304 53.08 8.75 13.21
N PRO A 305 52.58 7.70 13.92
CA PRO A 305 51.38 7.78 14.78
C PRO A 305 51.61 8.30 16.22
N PRO A 306 50.53 8.67 16.95
CA PRO A 306 50.59 9.19 18.33
C PRO A 306 50.65 8.12 19.44
N PRO A 307 51.04 8.48 20.68
CA PRO A 307 51.23 7.57 21.81
C PRO A 307 49.99 7.34 22.72
N LEU A 308 50.12 6.40 23.67
CA LEU A 308 49.09 5.90 24.60
C LEU A 308 48.88 6.78 25.87
N PRO A 309 47.74 6.63 26.59
CA PRO A 309 47.31 7.55 27.66
C PRO A 309 47.84 7.24 29.08
N ALA A 310 47.66 8.20 30.00
CA ALA A 310 47.95 8.09 31.44
C ALA A 310 46.72 8.41 32.31
N THR A 311 46.71 7.93 33.56
CA THR A 311 45.53 7.87 34.46
C THR A 311 45.51 8.95 35.57
N PRO A 312 44.30 9.35 36.04
CA PRO A 312 44.11 10.10 37.29
C PRO A 312 43.70 9.22 38.51
N PRO A 313 43.87 9.70 39.76
CA PRO A 313 43.66 8.94 41.02
C PRO A 313 42.22 9.03 41.62
N PRO A 314 41.89 8.25 42.70
CA PRO A 314 40.50 7.98 43.13
C PRO A 314 39.97 8.80 44.34
N PRO A 315 38.64 8.81 44.62
CA PRO A 315 38.02 9.53 45.76
C PRO A 315 37.26 8.67 46.81
N VAL A 316 37.41 8.99 48.10
CA VAL A 316 36.58 8.57 49.28
C VAL A 316 36.98 9.42 50.52
N PRO A 317 36.24 9.47 51.66
CA PRO A 317 34.81 9.25 51.93
C PRO A 317 34.14 10.38 52.78
N THR A 318 32.79 10.36 52.95
CA THR A 318 31.95 10.84 54.11
C THR A 318 30.48 11.07 53.65
N SER A 319 29.42 11.08 54.48
CA SER A 319 29.00 10.24 55.64
C SER A 319 27.51 10.52 55.98
N THR A 320 26.81 9.59 56.66
CA THR A 320 25.34 9.58 56.95
C THR A 320 24.84 10.66 57.91
N PRO A 321 23.50 10.94 57.99
CA PRO A 321 22.68 10.35 59.07
C PRO A 321 21.19 10.02 58.72
N ALA A 322 20.47 9.41 59.69
CA ALA A 322 19.02 9.12 59.77
C ALA A 322 18.62 9.05 61.29
N PRO A 323 17.42 8.63 61.78
CA PRO A 323 16.12 8.29 61.14
C PRO A 323 14.82 8.77 61.90
N SER A 324 13.62 8.46 61.35
CA SER A 324 12.32 8.25 62.07
C SER A 324 11.61 9.44 62.78
N PRO A 325 10.36 9.32 63.33
CA PRO A 325 9.44 8.16 63.46
C PRO A 325 7.98 8.39 62.95
N ALA A 326 7.05 7.48 63.27
CA ALA A 326 5.59 7.55 63.00
C ALA A 326 4.73 7.06 64.21
N PRO A 327 3.40 7.34 64.25
CA PRO A 327 2.43 6.58 65.08
C PRO A 327 1.13 6.14 64.33
N THR A 328 0.21 5.45 65.02
CA THR A 328 -0.86 4.57 64.43
C THR A 328 -2.35 4.94 64.74
N PRO A 329 -3.32 4.06 65.16
CA PRO A 329 -4.42 3.61 64.27
C PRO A 329 -5.91 3.63 64.77
N GLY A 330 -6.88 3.48 63.84
CA GLY A 330 -8.29 3.01 64.07
C GLY A 330 -9.33 4.08 64.49
N PRO A 331 -10.67 3.79 64.59
CA PRO A 331 -11.42 2.52 64.37
C PRO A 331 -12.70 2.66 63.46
N GLY A 332 -13.65 1.69 63.51
CA GLY A 332 -15.05 1.75 62.98
C GLY A 332 -16.07 1.24 64.05
N PRO A 333 -17.30 0.71 63.77
CA PRO A 333 -18.04 0.51 62.48
C PRO A 333 -19.60 0.74 62.54
N VAL A 334 -20.36 0.35 61.47
CA VAL A 334 -21.84 0.04 61.34
C VAL A 334 -22.94 1.11 61.64
N PRO A 335 -24.24 0.95 61.19
CA PRO A 335 -24.84 0.22 60.04
C PRO A 335 -25.93 0.98 59.19
N ALA A 336 -26.19 0.46 57.97
CA ALA A 336 -27.45 0.31 57.18
C ALA A 336 -28.60 1.37 57.14
N ASP A 337 -29.03 1.71 55.91
CA ASP A 337 -30.42 1.47 55.42
C ASP A 337 -30.48 1.39 53.86
N SER A 338 -31.63 1.02 53.24
CA SER A 338 -31.79 0.68 51.79
C SER A 338 -33.00 1.37 51.11
N PRO A 339 -33.44 1.10 49.84
CA PRO A 339 -32.81 0.43 48.67
C PRO A 339 -33.00 1.16 47.29
N ASN A 340 -32.15 0.90 46.28
CA ASN A 340 -32.54 0.58 44.88
C ASN A 340 -31.31 0.16 44.01
N PRO A 341 -31.42 -0.69 42.97
CA PRO A 341 -30.26 -1.26 42.26
C PRO A 341 -30.00 -0.72 40.83
N TYR A 342 -28.86 -1.15 40.26
CA TYR A 342 -28.47 -1.03 38.83
C TYR A 342 -28.19 0.36 38.23
N ALA A 343 -27.35 1.15 38.90
CA ALA A 343 -26.43 2.08 38.22
C ALA A 343 -25.12 2.21 39.03
N ALA A 344 -24.02 1.65 38.51
CA ALA A 344 -22.68 1.80 39.10
C ALA A 344 -21.67 2.15 37.99
N PRO A 345 -20.92 3.27 38.08
CA PRO A 345 -19.94 3.64 37.08
C PRO A 345 -18.69 2.75 37.16
N ASN A 346 -18.14 2.39 36.01
CA ASN A 346 -16.89 1.63 35.90
C ASN A 346 -15.69 2.51 36.30
N PRO A 347 -14.86 2.15 37.31
CA PRO A 347 -13.69 2.94 37.70
C PRO A 347 -12.49 2.82 36.73
N TYR A 348 -12.53 1.92 35.74
CA TYR A 348 -11.48 1.79 34.72
C TYR A 348 -11.58 2.86 33.61
N ALA A 349 -11.44 4.13 34.00
CA ALA A 349 -11.23 5.24 33.08
C ALA A 349 -9.75 5.33 32.68
N SER A 350 -9.29 4.44 31.81
CA SER A 350 -7.95 4.53 31.20
C SER A 350 -7.90 5.70 30.21
N PRO A 351 -7.04 6.71 30.40
CA PRO A 351 -6.87 7.79 29.43
C PRO A 351 -5.89 7.37 28.32
N LEU A 352 -6.34 7.50 27.06
CA LEU A 352 -5.61 7.71 25.79
C LEU A 352 -6.19 6.82 24.66
N PRO A 353 -6.38 7.38 23.44
CA PRO A 353 -6.93 6.63 22.31
C PRO A 353 -5.86 5.85 21.52
N PHE A 354 -6.26 4.70 20.95
CA PHE A 354 -5.44 3.98 19.97
C PHE A 354 -5.27 4.80 18.68
N PRO A 355 -4.04 5.03 18.19
CA PRO A 355 -3.82 5.64 16.88
C PRO A 355 -4.09 4.62 15.77
N ASN A 356 -5.27 4.69 15.18
CA ASN A 356 -5.57 3.98 13.93
C ASN A 356 -4.86 4.70 12.77
N PRO A 357 -4.05 4.04 11.92
CA PRO A 357 -3.36 4.70 10.80
C PRO A 357 -4.28 5.40 9.78
N TYR A 358 -5.60 5.19 9.88
CA TYR A 358 -6.61 5.85 9.05
C TYR A 358 -7.61 6.76 9.81
N ALA A 359 -7.33 7.19 11.06
CA ALA A 359 -8.23 8.07 11.81
C ALA A 359 -7.68 9.51 12.00
N ALA A 360 -8.46 10.50 11.58
CA ALA A 360 -8.23 11.92 11.83
C ALA A 360 -9.05 12.44 13.04
N PRO A 361 -8.59 13.49 13.76
CA PRO A 361 -9.27 14.02 14.95
C PRO A 361 -10.53 14.84 14.62
N LEU A 362 -11.50 14.83 15.55
CA LEU A 362 -12.79 15.52 15.42
C LEU A 362 -12.74 17.01 15.88
N PRO A 363 -13.55 17.90 15.28
CA PRO A 363 -13.69 19.30 15.71
C PRO A 363 -14.67 19.48 16.90
N LEU A 364 -14.60 20.65 17.53
CA LEU A 364 -15.43 21.04 18.68
C LEU A 364 -16.86 21.48 18.26
N PRO A 365 -17.88 21.33 19.13
CA PRO A 365 -19.24 21.79 18.86
C PRO A 365 -19.37 23.32 18.90
N PRO A 366 -20.26 23.92 18.08
CA PRO A 366 -20.45 25.38 18.04
C PRO A 366 -21.23 25.90 19.24
N VAL A 367 -20.77 27.01 19.82
CA VAL A 367 -21.54 27.80 20.80
C VAL A 367 -22.60 28.62 20.06
N GLY A 368 -23.87 28.48 20.46
CA GLY A 368 -24.97 29.21 19.83
C GLY A 368 -25.04 30.68 20.26
N THR A 369 -25.35 31.57 19.31
CA THR A 369 -25.76 32.96 19.56
C THR A 369 -27.02 33.30 18.78
N THR A 370 -27.85 34.16 19.36
CA THR A 370 -29.21 34.49 18.89
C THR A 370 -29.23 35.60 17.84
N ALA A 371 -30.14 35.51 16.87
CA ALA A 371 -30.49 36.62 15.97
C ALA A 371 -32.00 36.95 16.03
N PRO A 372 -32.40 38.23 16.10
CA PRO A 372 -33.81 38.66 16.05
C PRO A 372 -34.35 38.75 14.59
N PRO A 373 -35.67 38.85 14.38
CA PRO A 373 -36.27 38.56 13.08
C PRO A 373 -36.98 39.75 12.36
N VAL A 374 -37.42 39.45 11.12
CA VAL A 374 -38.41 40.16 10.26
C VAL A 374 -37.94 41.40 9.48
N GLY A 375 -38.06 41.28 8.15
CA GLY A 375 -38.16 42.37 7.17
C GLY A 375 -38.73 41.79 5.87
N ALA A 376 -39.76 42.40 5.27
CA ALA A 376 -40.57 41.75 4.24
C ALA A 376 -40.85 42.62 3.00
N GLY A 377 -41.08 41.96 1.86
CA GLY A 377 -41.45 42.55 0.57
C GLY A 377 -40.43 42.23 -0.54
N GLY A 378 -40.81 41.97 -1.79
CA GLY A 378 -42.17 41.80 -2.34
C GLY A 378 -42.25 42.25 -3.80
N GLY A 379 -42.52 41.33 -4.73
CA GLY A 379 -42.78 41.68 -6.13
C GLY A 379 -42.44 40.59 -7.16
N GLY A 380 -43.46 40.08 -7.84
CA GLY A 380 -43.37 39.61 -9.23
C GLY A 380 -44.17 40.56 -10.14
N PRO A 381 -44.68 40.16 -11.32
CA PRO A 381 -44.56 38.84 -11.96
C PRO A 381 -44.27 38.89 -13.49
N GLY A 382 -44.26 37.73 -14.17
CA GLY A 382 -44.75 37.60 -15.56
C GLY A 382 -43.80 36.94 -16.58
N GLY A 383 -44.36 36.11 -17.47
CA GLY A 383 -43.69 35.60 -18.68
C GLY A 383 -44.01 34.16 -19.09
N ALA A 384 -44.93 33.96 -20.04
CA ALA A 384 -45.04 32.72 -20.82
C ALA A 384 -44.06 32.76 -22.02
N GLY A 385 -43.62 31.69 -22.67
CA GLY A 385 -44.01 30.27 -22.58
C GLY A 385 -44.49 29.74 -23.95
N ARG A 386 -43.85 28.70 -24.52
CA ARG A 386 -44.33 28.05 -25.77
C ARG A 386 -43.81 26.62 -25.99
N ARG A 387 -44.67 25.76 -26.54
CA ARG A 387 -44.33 24.41 -27.06
C ARG A 387 -44.11 24.46 -28.58
N ARG A 388 -43.31 23.54 -29.13
CA ARG A 388 -43.47 22.96 -30.48
C ARG A 388 -43.00 21.49 -30.51
N LYS A 389 -43.29 20.74 -31.59
CA LYS A 389 -43.43 19.26 -31.60
C LYS A 389 -43.28 18.69 -33.04
N VAL A 390 -42.84 17.43 -33.19
CA VAL A 390 -42.79 16.55 -34.42
C VAL A 390 -42.01 17.08 -35.65
N LEU A 391 -41.51 16.31 -36.65
CA LEU A 391 -41.44 14.86 -37.00
C LEU A 391 -39.94 14.42 -37.14
N LEU A 392 -39.47 13.15 -37.26
CA LEU A 392 -39.99 11.78 -37.47
C LEU A 392 -39.89 11.17 -38.90
N PHE A 393 -38.82 10.37 -39.14
CA PHE A 393 -38.60 9.24 -40.10
C PHE A 393 -37.81 8.15 -39.30
N GLY A 394 -37.75 6.83 -39.55
CA GLY A 394 -38.00 5.96 -40.72
C GLY A 394 -36.69 5.24 -41.10
N ALA A 395 -36.52 3.90 -41.16
CA ALA A 395 -37.47 2.77 -41.11
C ALA A 395 -36.82 1.41 -40.65
N LEU A 396 -37.59 0.31 -40.74
CA LEU A 396 -37.33 -1.13 -40.43
C LEU A 396 -36.04 -1.69 -41.10
N GLY A 397 -35.32 -2.69 -40.56
CA GLY A 397 -35.64 -4.14 -40.36
C GLY A 397 -34.29 -4.93 -40.34
N VAL A 398 -34.14 -6.26 -40.16
CA VAL A 398 -35.00 -7.48 -40.17
C VAL A 398 -34.41 -8.50 -39.14
N LEU A 399 -35.13 -9.59 -38.82
CA LEU A 399 -34.84 -10.52 -37.71
C LEU A 399 -34.73 -12.00 -38.19
N ALA A 400 -33.64 -12.69 -37.82
CA ALA A 400 -33.51 -14.17 -37.78
C ALA A 400 -32.41 -14.55 -36.75
N ALA A 401 -32.54 -15.45 -35.78
CA ALA A 401 -33.22 -16.75 -35.66
C ALA A 401 -32.40 -17.94 -36.22
N VAL A 402 -31.72 -18.67 -35.32
CA VAL A 402 -31.08 -19.97 -35.57
C VAL A 402 -31.44 -20.92 -34.42
N VAL A 403 -31.83 -22.15 -34.75
CA VAL A 403 -32.26 -23.22 -33.83
C VAL A 403 -31.48 -24.49 -34.22
N PRO A 404 -31.00 -25.32 -33.27
CA PRO A 404 -30.05 -26.39 -33.57
C PRO A 404 -30.70 -27.58 -34.29
N GLY A 405 -29.93 -28.20 -35.21
CA GLY A 405 -30.29 -29.45 -35.88
C GLY A 405 -29.36 -30.59 -35.46
N SER A 406 -29.93 -31.70 -34.97
CA SER A 406 -29.18 -32.92 -34.66
C SER A 406 -29.04 -33.81 -35.90
N ILE A 407 -27.93 -34.54 -36.02
CA ILE A 407 -27.82 -35.70 -36.92
C ILE A 407 -27.40 -36.92 -36.10
N LEU A 408 -28.12 -38.02 -36.31
CA LEU A 408 -27.93 -39.32 -35.68
C LEU A 408 -27.48 -40.33 -36.75
N ALA A 409 -26.43 -41.10 -36.48
CA ALA A 409 -26.04 -42.26 -37.29
C ALA A 409 -25.43 -43.35 -36.38
N THR A 410 -25.68 -44.62 -36.71
CA THR A 410 -25.50 -45.76 -35.78
C THR A 410 -24.67 -46.90 -36.37
N ASN A 411 -23.96 -47.62 -35.51
CA ASN A 411 -23.70 -49.08 -35.52
C ASN A 411 -23.03 -49.43 -34.16
N LEU A 412 -23.48 -50.34 -33.29
CA LEU A 412 -24.06 -51.70 -33.34
C LEU A 412 -23.03 -52.85 -33.20
N LEU A 413 -23.44 -53.90 -32.47
CA LEU A 413 -22.72 -55.11 -31.98
C LEU A 413 -21.94 -54.89 -30.66
N GLY A 414 -22.17 -55.65 -29.57
CA GLY A 414 -23.11 -56.76 -29.33
C GLY A 414 -23.38 -57.05 -27.83
N LYS A 415 -24.36 -57.91 -27.50
CA LYS A 415 -24.96 -58.10 -26.16
C LYS A 415 -24.40 -59.24 -25.30
N LYS A 416 -24.39 -59.05 -23.96
CA LYS A 416 -25.11 -59.84 -22.91
C LYS A 416 -24.86 -59.16 -21.54
N GLU A 417 -25.84 -58.68 -20.74
CA GLU A 417 -27.07 -59.28 -20.17
C GLU A 417 -26.77 -60.36 -19.10
N ASP A 418 -27.28 -60.37 -17.85
CA ASP A 418 -28.05 -59.42 -16.99
C ASP A 418 -28.10 -60.03 -15.53
N PRO A 419 -28.72 -59.47 -14.44
CA PRO A 419 -29.40 -58.19 -14.20
C PRO A 419 -29.06 -57.47 -12.85
N ALA A 420 -29.85 -56.43 -12.52
CA ALA A 420 -30.02 -55.71 -11.22
C ALA A 420 -28.92 -54.73 -10.75
N GLY A 421 -29.23 -53.57 -10.16
CA GLY A 421 -30.56 -52.92 -10.05
C GLY A 421 -30.66 -51.82 -8.96
N GLY A 422 -30.81 -50.55 -9.37
CA GLY A 422 -31.31 -49.46 -8.50
C GLY A 422 -30.44 -48.19 -8.37
N GLY A 423 -31.03 -47.03 -8.68
CA GLY A 423 -30.75 -45.74 -8.03
C GLY A 423 -29.36 -45.10 -8.18
N GLY A 424 -29.05 -44.52 -9.35
CA GLY A 424 -27.88 -43.64 -9.51
C GLY A 424 -28.20 -42.17 -9.25
N GLY A 425 -27.50 -41.53 -8.30
CA GLY A 425 -27.50 -40.09 -8.06
C GLY A 425 -26.15 -39.65 -7.54
N SER A 426 -25.26 -39.16 -8.41
CA SER A 426 -23.83 -39.03 -8.12
C SER A 426 -23.37 -37.58 -7.95
N SER A 427 -23.32 -37.11 -6.70
CA SER A 427 -22.63 -35.88 -6.30
C SER A 427 -21.16 -36.18 -5.99
N ALA A 428 -20.24 -35.78 -6.88
CA ALA A 428 -18.82 -36.12 -6.77
C ALA A 428 -18.03 -35.13 -5.89
N SER A 429 -18.16 -35.24 -4.57
CA SER A 429 -17.30 -34.53 -3.60
C SER A 429 -15.94 -35.23 -3.47
N ALA A 430 -14.90 -34.64 -4.06
CA ALA A 430 -13.56 -35.23 -4.14
C ALA A 430 -12.69 -34.99 -2.88
N SER A 431 -13.14 -35.45 -1.71
CA SER A 431 -12.34 -35.43 -0.47
C SER A 431 -11.22 -36.48 -0.51
N ALA A 432 -10.00 -36.05 -0.86
CA ALA A 432 -8.86 -36.95 -1.08
C ALA A 432 -7.92 -37.06 0.13
N SER A 433 -8.40 -37.65 1.23
CA SER A 433 -7.50 -38.13 2.29
C SER A 433 -6.70 -39.34 1.79
N ARG A 434 -5.36 -39.31 1.91
CA ARG A 434 -4.49 -40.47 1.68
C ARG A 434 -3.36 -40.51 2.69
N SER A 435 -3.12 -41.71 3.21
CA SER A 435 -2.12 -42.00 4.23
C SER A 435 -0.70 -41.67 3.79
N ALA A 436 0.14 -41.31 4.75
CA ALA A 436 1.59 -41.33 4.54
C ALA A 436 2.07 -42.78 4.40
N ASP A 437 2.93 -43.03 3.43
CA ASP A 437 3.81 -44.20 3.39
C ASP A 437 5.18 -43.79 2.82
N GLY A 438 6.25 -44.43 3.27
CA GLY A 438 7.62 -43.97 3.09
C GLY A 438 8.40 -44.77 2.06
N GLY A 439 8.65 -44.20 0.88
CA GLY A 439 9.48 -44.81 -0.16
C GLY A 439 10.09 -43.76 -1.10
N GLY A 440 11.40 -43.84 -1.33
CA GLY A 440 12.13 -42.81 -2.07
C GLY A 440 11.98 -42.90 -3.60
N GLY A 441 12.28 -41.78 -4.27
CA GLY A 441 12.66 -41.79 -5.69
C GLY A 441 11.54 -41.88 -6.71
N SER A 442 10.64 -40.89 -6.76
CA SER A 442 9.80 -40.64 -7.94
C SER A 442 9.98 -39.21 -8.44
N THR A 443 10.43 -39.05 -9.68
CA THR A 443 10.47 -37.75 -10.37
C THR A 443 9.05 -37.27 -10.61
N THR A 444 8.61 -36.27 -9.86
CA THR A 444 7.29 -35.64 -9.99
C THR A 444 7.14 -34.99 -11.37
N THR A 445 6.37 -35.61 -12.26
CA THR A 445 6.08 -35.08 -13.60
C THR A 445 5.42 -33.70 -13.52
N ALA A 446 5.73 -32.82 -14.47
CA ALA A 446 5.04 -31.53 -14.58
C ALA A 446 3.53 -31.74 -14.78
N ALA A 447 2.73 -31.15 -13.89
CA ALA A 447 1.27 -31.19 -13.92
C ALA A 447 0.71 -29.90 -13.30
N TYR A 448 -0.57 -29.62 -13.54
CA TYR A 448 -1.28 -28.51 -12.93
C TYR A 448 -1.38 -28.70 -11.41
N GLY A 449 -1.07 -27.68 -10.62
CA GLY A 449 -1.10 -27.75 -9.15
C GLY A 449 -0.04 -28.67 -8.53
N ALA A 450 0.98 -29.11 -9.30
CA ALA A 450 2.03 -30.03 -8.84
C ALA A 450 2.89 -29.48 -7.69
N ALA A 451 2.94 -28.16 -7.48
CA ALA A 451 3.62 -27.54 -6.33
C ALA A 451 2.72 -27.39 -5.07
N ILE A 452 1.43 -27.75 -5.15
CA ILE A 452 0.49 -27.64 -4.03
C ILE A 452 0.62 -28.90 -3.14
N GLY A 453 0.86 -28.67 -1.85
CA GLY A 453 0.95 -29.73 -0.83
C GLY A 453 2.16 -30.66 -0.94
N ARG A 454 3.10 -30.41 -1.85
CA ARG A 454 4.31 -31.24 -2.06
C ARG A 454 5.48 -30.42 -2.64
N VAL A 455 6.68 -30.98 -2.61
CA VAL A 455 7.86 -30.41 -3.27
C VAL A 455 8.01 -30.98 -4.69
N LEU A 456 7.97 -30.10 -5.69
CA LEU A 456 8.24 -30.37 -7.09
C LEU A 456 9.75 -30.18 -7.38
N ASN A 457 10.30 -31.06 -8.23
CA ASN A 457 11.70 -31.02 -8.67
C ASN A 457 12.72 -30.89 -7.51
N PRO A 458 12.70 -31.74 -6.46
CA PRO A 458 13.62 -31.63 -5.33
C PRO A 458 15.08 -31.76 -5.79
N SER A 459 15.95 -30.85 -5.33
CA SER A 459 17.38 -30.83 -5.68
C SER A 459 18.22 -30.15 -4.60
N ASP A 460 19.47 -30.55 -4.47
CA ASP A 460 20.49 -29.88 -3.66
C ASP A 460 21.65 -29.33 -4.52
N GLN A 461 21.46 -29.28 -5.85
CA GLN A 461 22.36 -28.59 -6.76
C GLN A 461 22.43 -27.10 -6.41
N LYS A 462 23.65 -26.58 -6.31
CA LYS A 462 23.96 -25.17 -6.08
C LYS A 462 24.56 -24.58 -7.35
N GLY A 463 24.19 -23.35 -7.67
CA GLY A 463 24.77 -22.61 -8.80
C GLY A 463 23.74 -21.75 -9.52
N GLY A 464 24.19 -21.03 -10.53
CA GLY A 464 23.32 -20.30 -11.46
C GLY A 464 22.64 -19.06 -10.85
N THR A 465 21.67 -18.51 -11.58
CA THR A 465 20.91 -17.32 -11.17
C THR A 465 19.40 -17.60 -11.18
N LEU A 466 18.74 -17.31 -10.06
CA LEU A 466 17.29 -17.26 -9.94
C LEU A 466 16.78 -15.91 -10.43
N LYS A 467 15.83 -15.91 -11.37
CA LYS A 467 15.27 -14.71 -12.00
C LYS A 467 13.83 -14.47 -11.53
N LEU A 468 13.59 -13.41 -10.76
CA LEU A 468 12.27 -13.05 -10.23
C LEU A 468 11.76 -11.78 -10.93
N GLY A 469 10.46 -11.73 -11.22
CA GLY A 469 9.77 -10.52 -11.67
C GLY A 469 8.94 -9.87 -10.56
N LEU A 470 8.58 -8.61 -10.73
CA LEU A 470 7.56 -7.93 -9.93
C LEU A 470 6.89 -6.85 -10.78
N SER A 471 5.55 -6.76 -10.76
CA SER A 471 4.83 -5.64 -11.39
C SER A 471 4.71 -4.47 -10.41
N GLY A 472 5.48 -3.40 -10.65
CA GLY A 472 5.75 -2.41 -9.60
C GLY A 472 6.90 -2.82 -8.68
N ASP A 473 7.26 -1.95 -7.73
CA ASP A 473 8.42 -2.12 -6.85
C ASP A 473 8.06 -2.74 -5.50
N LEU A 474 9.07 -3.21 -4.75
CA LEU A 474 8.93 -3.61 -3.35
C LEU A 474 8.55 -2.39 -2.49
N ASP A 475 7.74 -2.62 -1.46
CA ASP A 475 7.30 -1.59 -0.50
C ASP A 475 8.43 -1.12 0.43
N SER A 476 9.30 -2.03 0.88
CA SER A 476 10.60 -1.66 1.46
C SER A 476 11.63 -2.80 1.49
N LEU A 477 12.91 -2.45 1.41
CA LEU A 477 14.01 -3.34 1.80
C LEU A 477 14.43 -3.17 3.28
N ASP A 478 13.76 -2.31 4.04
CA ASP A 478 13.92 -2.26 5.50
C ASP A 478 12.95 -3.27 6.15
N PRO A 479 13.44 -4.29 6.90
CA PRO A 479 12.60 -5.27 7.59
C PRO A 479 11.60 -4.67 8.59
N ALA A 480 11.82 -3.44 9.07
CA ALA A 480 10.86 -2.73 9.93
C ALA A 480 9.76 -1.97 9.15
N ARG A 481 9.84 -1.88 7.81
CA ARG A 481 8.97 -1.03 6.98
C ARG A 481 8.19 -1.78 5.89
N SER A 482 8.55 -3.02 5.60
CA SER A 482 7.82 -3.91 4.68
C SER A 482 6.55 -4.47 5.30
N TYR A 483 5.47 -4.54 4.53
CA TYR A 483 4.18 -5.12 4.91
C TYR A 483 3.72 -6.25 3.96
N TYR A 484 4.05 -6.21 2.66
CA TYR A 484 3.53 -7.20 1.72
C TYR A 484 4.14 -8.60 1.92
N ASN A 485 3.30 -9.65 1.87
CA ASN A 485 3.71 -11.06 1.95
C ASN A 485 4.82 -11.42 0.94
N SER A 486 4.77 -10.87 -0.27
CA SER A 486 5.80 -11.05 -1.31
C SER A 486 7.15 -10.49 -0.87
N THR A 487 7.17 -9.31 -0.23
CA THR A 487 8.37 -8.70 0.38
C THR A 487 8.87 -9.50 1.58
N TRP A 488 7.99 -9.95 2.48
CA TRP A 488 8.38 -10.80 3.61
C TRP A 488 8.94 -12.17 3.16
N ASN A 489 8.41 -12.72 2.07
CA ASN A 489 8.92 -13.94 1.45
C ASN A 489 10.30 -13.69 0.79
N PHE A 490 10.47 -12.59 0.06
CA PHE A 490 11.76 -12.14 -0.50
C PHE A 490 12.82 -11.85 0.58
N GLN A 491 12.40 -11.28 1.71
CA GLN A 491 13.27 -11.00 2.85
C GLN A 491 13.97 -12.26 3.38
N ARG A 492 13.38 -13.46 3.23
CA ARG A 492 14.02 -14.72 3.62
C ARG A 492 15.38 -14.94 2.93
N PHE A 493 15.72 -14.24 1.85
CA PHE A 493 17.06 -14.28 1.26
C PHE A 493 18.15 -13.54 2.07
N TYR A 494 17.84 -12.40 2.70
CA TYR A 494 18.84 -11.52 3.35
C TYR A 494 18.56 -11.19 4.83
N ALA A 495 17.33 -11.40 5.29
CA ALA A 495 16.91 -11.22 6.67
C ALA A 495 16.65 -12.58 7.34
N ARG A 496 17.26 -12.77 8.50
CA ARG A 496 16.91 -13.82 9.47
C ARG A 496 16.21 -13.17 10.65
N THR A 497 15.17 -13.81 11.15
CA THR A 497 14.32 -13.34 12.26
C THR A 497 14.52 -14.22 13.49
N LEU A 498 13.93 -13.88 14.64
CA LEU A 498 14.04 -14.75 15.83
C LEU A 498 13.46 -16.14 15.55
N TYR A 499 12.25 -16.17 15.01
CA TYR A 499 11.57 -17.36 14.52
C TYR A 499 11.17 -17.13 13.06
N ALA A 500 10.83 -18.18 12.33
CA ALA A 500 10.33 -18.09 10.96
C ALA A 500 9.29 -19.19 10.67
N TYR A 501 8.58 -19.04 9.56
CA TYR A 501 7.73 -20.09 9.00
C TYR A 501 8.57 -21.22 8.39
N ASP A 502 8.19 -22.46 8.72
CA ASP A 502 8.87 -23.71 8.36
C ASP A 502 8.96 -23.91 6.83
N GLY A 503 10.06 -24.51 6.37
CA GLY A 503 10.36 -24.72 4.96
C GLY A 503 9.61 -25.91 4.37
N LYS A 504 8.27 -25.88 4.44
CA LYS A 504 7.39 -27.02 4.12
C LYS A 504 6.18 -26.62 3.27
N PRO A 505 5.65 -27.56 2.46
CA PRO A 505 4.46 -27.32 1.66
C PRO A 505 3.18 -27.21 2.49
N GLY A 506 2.23 -26.41 2.00
CA GLY A 506 0.88 -26.27 2.54
C GLY A 506 0.84 -25.78 4.01
N GLN A 507 -0.19 -26.22 4.74
CA GLN A 507 -0.43 -25.85 6.14
C GLN A 507 0.76 -26.18 7.06
N ALA A 508 1.56 -27.20 6.74
CA ALA A 508 2.75 -27.56 7.52
C ALA A 508 3.82 -26.43 7.53
N GLY A 509 3.83 -25.55 6.53
CA GLY A 509 4.67 -24.36 6.50
C GLY A 509 4.24 -23.24 7.45
N THR A 510 2.99 -23.24 7.95
CA THR A 510 2.50 -22.25 8.93
C THR A 510 3.08 -22.44 10.34
N ALA A 511 3.85 -23.51 10.56
CA ALA A 511 4.52 -23.78 11.82
C ALA A 511 5.63 -22.75 12.09
N VAL A 512 5.58 -22.12 13.26
CA VAL A 512 6.63 -21.20 13.74
C VAL A 512 7.79 -22.01 14.31
N VAL A 513 8.97 -21.90 13.71
CA VAL A 513 10.19 -22.66 14.06
C VAL A 513 11.39 -21.73 14.33
N PRO A 514 12.41 -22.16 15.10
CA PRO A 514 13.49 -21.27 15.56
C PRO A 514 14.53 -20.97 14.47
N ASP A 515 14.68 -19.70 14.07
CA ASP A 515 15.65 -19.26 13.05
C ASP A 515 16.94 -18.74 13.71
N LEU A 516 17.02 -17.45 14.09
CA LEU A 516 18.13 -16.96 14.92
C LEU A 516 18.05 -17.51 16.35
N ALA A 517 16.85 -17.81 16.85
CA ALA A 517 16.66 -18.51 18.10
C ALA A 517 17.13 -19.98 17.99
N SER A 518 17.74 -20.47 19.07
CA SER A 518 18.24 -21.85 19.19
C SER A 518 17.12 -22.88 19.43
N ALA A 519 16.03 -22.47 20.07
CA ALA A 519 14.89 -23.30 20.46
C ALA A 519 13.58 -22.49 20.48
N ALA A 520 12.44 -23.17 20.69
CA ALA A 520 11.18 -22.52 21.05
C ALA A 520 11.34 -21.63 22.31
N PRO A 521 10.54 -20.56 22.47
CA PRO A 521 10.72 -19.65 23.60
C PRO A 521 10.42 -20.35 24.94
N GLU A 522 11.24 -20.09 25.94
CA GLU A 522 10.98 -20.49 27.33
C GLU A 522 9.89 -19.56 27.90
N VAL A 523 8.66 -20.07 28.04
CA VAL A 523 7.49 -19.29 28.51
C VAL A 523 7.26 -19.49 30.01
N SER A 524 6.98 -18.42 30.74
CA SER A 524 6.61 -18.48 32.17
C SER A 524 5.26 -19.16 32.39
N ALA A 525 5.05 -19.70 33.60
CA ALA A 525 3.81 -20.39 33.97
C ALA A 525 2.55 -19.49 33.96
N ASP A 526 2.70 -18.17 33.99
CA ASP A 526 1.61 -17.20 33.82
C ASP A 526 1.43 -16.71 32.36
N GLY A 527 2.23 -17.23 31.42
CA GLY A 527 2.15 -16.91 30.00
C GLY A 527 2.60 -15.50 29.60
N ARG A 528 3.21 -14.72 30.52
CA ARG A 528 3.60 -13.32 30.25
C ARG A 528 5.07 -13.10 29.91
N THR A 529 5.97 -13.99 30.31
CA THR A 529 7.41 -13.83 30.07
C THR A 529 7.87 -14.85 29.03
N TYR A 530 8.53 -14.39 27.98
CA TYR A 530 9.10 -15.25 26.93
C TYR A 530 10.61 -15.00 26.88
N THR A 531 11.41 -16.02 27.18
CA THR A 531 12.86 -15.96 27.08
C THR A 531 13.32 -16.66 25.80
N VAL A 532 14.10 -15.95 24.99
CA VAL A 532 14.59 -16.38 23.68
C VAL A 532 16.12 -16.36 23.72
N ARG A 533 16.76 -17.48 23.36
CA ARG A 533 18.22 -17.61 23.29
C ARG A 533 18.66 -17.71 21.84
N LEU A 534 19.51 -16.79 21.39
CA LEU A 534 20.15 -16.82 20.08
C LEU A 534 21.11 -18.01 19.94
N ARG A 535 21.33 -18.45 18.70
CA ARG A 535 22.38 -19.42 18.35
C ARG A 535 23.78 -18.80 18.45
N ASP A 536 24.79 -19.66 18.59
CA ASP A 536 26.19 -19.27 18.44
C ASP A 536 26.57 -19.05 16.97
N GLY A 537 27.66 -18.29 16.75
CA GLY A 537 28.28 -18.12 15.43
C GLY A 537 27.55 -17.21 14.44
N LEU A 538 26.40 -16.64 14.83
CA LEU A 538 25.60 -15.72 14.01
C LEU A 538 26.37 -14.43 13.68
N LYS A 539 26.32 -13.99 12.41
CA LYS A 539 27.06 -12.82 11.89
C LYS A 539 26.26 -12.05 10.85
N PHE A 540 26.54 -10.76 10.75
CA PHE A 540 26.16 -9.91 9.62
C PHE A 540 27.09 -10.13 8.41
N GLU A 541 26.73 -9.58 7.25
CA GLU A 541 27.48 -9.69 5.98
C GLU A 541 28.93 -9.16 6.00
N ASP A 542 29.27 -8.30 6.96
CA ASP A 542 30.63 -7.79 7.19
C ASP A 542 31.47 -8.71 8.11
N GLY A 543 30.86 -9.76 8.67
CA GLY A 543 31.47 -10.71 9.60
C GLY A 543 31.35 -10.32 11.08
N THR A 544 30.73 -9.18 11.42
CA THR A 544 30.49 -8.80 12.82
C THR A 544 29.46 -9.72 13.48
N PRO A 545 29.60 -10.07 14.78
CA PRO A 545 28.65 -10.94 15.47
C PRO A 545 27.26 -10.29 15.60
N ILE A 546 26.20 -11.09 15.42
CA ILE A 546 24.82 -10.69 15.75
C ILE A 546 24.59 -10.94 17.25
N THR A 547 24.06 -9.94 17.95
CA THR A 547 23.73 -10.03 19.38
C THR A 547 22.24 -9.81 19.67
N ALA A 548 21.84 -10.13 20.89
CA ALA A 548 20.51 -9.83 21.43
C ALA A 548 20.19 -8.32 21.42
N LYS A 549 21.22 -7.46 21.49
CA LYS A 549 21.07 -6.00 21.43
C LYS A 549 20.69 -5.52 20.03
N ASP A 550 21.24 -6.11 18.97
CA ASP A 550 20.90 -5.76 17.58
C ASP A 550 19.46 -6.15 17.22
N VAL A 551 18.98 -7.27 17.78
CA VAL A 551 17.57 -7.68 17.69
C VAL A 551 16.67 -6.74 18.50
N LYS A 552 17.05 -6.41 19.74
CA LYS A 552 16.28 -5.44 20.55
C LYS A 552 16.22 -4.07 19.87
N TYR A 553 17.33 -3.58 19.33
CA TYR A 553 17.39 -2.33 18.56
C TYR A 553 16.45 -2.36 17.35
N ALA A 554 16.43 -3.45 16.59
CA ALA A 554 15.51 -3.61 15.46
C ALA A 554 14.02 -3.62 15.86
N ILE A 555 13.68 -4.21 17.00
CA ILE A 555 12.32 -4.15 17.55
C ILE A 555 11.99 -2.70 17.95
N GLU A 556 12.90 -2.00 18.62
CA GLU A 556 12.71 -0.62 19.03
C GLU A 556 12.57 0.35 17.85
N ARG A 557 13.29 0.13 16.74
CA ARG A 557 13.14 0.89 15.48
C ARG A 557 11.67 0.99 15.06
N SER A 558 10.89 -0.10 15.20
CA SER A 558 9.48 -0.13 14.78
C SER A 558 8.54 0.82 15.57
N PHE A 559 8.98 1.39 16.68
CA PHE A 559 8.23 2.42 17.43
C PHE A 559 8.36 3.82 16.81
N ASP A 560 9.40 4.11 16.02
CA ASP A 560 9.53 5.40 15.32
C ASP A 560 8.76 5.37 13.99
N GLN A 561 7.44 5.50 14.11
CA GLN A 561 6.53 5.65 12.98
C GLN A 561 6.57 7.06 12.35
N GLU A 562 7.45 7.98 12.79
CA GLU A 562 7.73 9.22 12.05
C GLU A 562 8.75 8.97 10.93
N LYS A 563 9.76 8.11 11.18
CA LYS A 563 10.82 7.78 10.20
C LYS A 563 10.60 6.45 9.49
N LEU A 564 10.13 5.42 10.20
CA LEU A 564 10.03 4.05 9.71
C LEU A 564 8.57 3.60 9.49
N TYR A 565 7.72 4.52 9.04
CA TYR A 565 6.37 4.18 8.62
C TYR A 565 6.36 3.21 7.42
N GLY A 566 5.35 2.34 7.41
CA GLY A 566 5.06 1.37 6.34
C GLY A 566 4.87 -0.06 6.85
N GLY A 567 5.61 -0.46 7.88
CA GLY A 567 5.61 -1.84 8.39
C GLY A 567 4.59 -2.10 9.51
N PRO A 568 4.43 -3.37 9.94
CA PRO A 568 3.46 -3.75 10.96
C PRO A 568 3.86 -3.28 12.37
N THR A 569 2.98 -2.54 13.03
CA THR A 569 3.15 -2.10 14.43
C THR A 569 2.86 -3.18 15.47
N LEU A 570 2.30 -4.34 15.04
CA LEU A 570 1.75 -5.40 15.89
C LEU A 570 2.62 -5.81 17.09
N LEU A 571 3.95 -5.89 16.90
CA LEU A 571 4.89 -6.23 17.97
C LEU A 571 5.20 -5.03 18.90
N ALA A 572 5.21 -3.80 18.38
CA ALA A 572 5.35 -2.59 19.18
C ALA A 572 4.09 -2.33 20.03
N ASP A 573 2.89 -2.57 19.48
CA ASP A 573 1.62 -2.38 20.19
C ASP A 573 1.48 -3.32 21.41
N GLU A 574 1.95 -4.57 21.30
CA GLU A 574 2.01 -5.53 22.40
C GLU A 574 3.10 -5.20 23.45
N LEU A 575 4.17 -4.50 23.03
CA LEU A 575 5.32 -4.20 23.87
C LEU A 575 5.32 -2.79 24.50
N ASP A 576 4.58 -1.82 23.97
CA ASP A 576 4.53 -0.47 24.57
C ASP A 576 3.91 -0.50 25.97
N GLN A 577 2.74 -1.12 26.12
CA GLN A 577 2.07 -1.33 27.40
C GLN A 577 1.79 -0.03 28.20
N GLY A 578 1.72 1.11 27.51
CA GLY A 578 1.52 2.44 28.12
C GLY A 578 2.82 3.17 28.45
N GLN A 579 3.99 2.66 28.06
CA GLN A 579 5.26 3.39 28.14
C GLN A 579 5.25 4.63 27.24
N GLY A 580 4.47 4.62 26.15
CA GLY A 580 4.45 5.66 25.14
C GLY A 580 5.80 5.83 24.44
N TYR A 581 6.58 4.75 24.29
CA TYR A 581 7.94 4.77 23.75
C TYR A 581 7.96 5.32 22.31
N LYS A 582 9.05 5.99 21.93
CA LYS A 582 9.16 6.78 20.68
C LYS A 582 10.26 6.30 19.74
N GLY A 583 10.83 5.13 20.02
CA GLY A 583 11.88 4.53 19.22
C GLY A 583 13.27 5.16 19.42
N PRO A 584 14.32 4.48 18.92
CA PRO A 584 15.70 4.69 19.31
C PRO A 584 16.31 6.00 18.77
N TYR A 585 15.62 6.73 17.90
CA TYR A 585 16.11 8.01 17.35
C TYR A 585 15.83 9.20 18.27
N THR A 586 14.91 9.05 19.23
CA THR A 586 14.59 10.05 20.25
C THR A 586 14.93 9.59 21.68
N ASP A 587 15.24 8.30 21.87
CA ASP A 587 15.72 7.76 23.12
C ASP A 587 17.00 8.47 23.62
N THR A 588 17.06 8.69 24.93
CA THR A 588 18.18 9.35 25.62
C THR A 588 19.18 8.36 26.22
N ASP A 589 18.84 7.06 26.32
CA ASP A 589 19.77 6.02 26.75
C ASP A 589 21.06 6.01 25.87
N PRO A 590 22.26 5.77 26.42
CA PRO A 590 23.49 5.75 25.63
C PRO A 590 23.53 4.67 24.55
N GLY A 591 22.88 3.52 24.76
CA GLY A 591 22.79 2.41 23.81
C GLY A 591 21.59 2.48 22.87
N LYS A 592 20.61 3.36 23.11
CA LYS A 592 19.31 3.42 22.40
C LYS A 592 18.53 2.10 22.52
N LEU A 593 18.35 1.68 23.77
CA LEU A 593 17.70 0.42 24.17
C LEU A 593 16.69 0.67 25.31
N GLY A 594 15.96 1.79 25.28
CA GLY A 594 15.07 2.27 26.35
C GLY A 594 13.77 1.49 26.58
N LEU A 595 13.41 0.51 25.73
CA LEU A 595 12.17 -0.27 25.89
C LEU A 595 12.29 -1.27 27.06
N ASN A 596 11.45 -1.15 28.08
CA ASN A 596 11.59 -1.94 29.32
C ASN A 596 10.99 -3.35 29.23
N SER A 597 10.00 -3.52 28.35
CA SER A 597 9.32 -4.80 28.07
C SER A 597 10.21 -5.81 27.31
N VAL A 598 11.33 -5.37 26.74
CA VAL A 598 12.37 -6.23 26.14
C VAL A 598 13.69 -6.01 26.86
N ARG A 599 14.26 -7.06 27.47
CA ARG A 599 15.55 -6.99 28.18
C ARG A 599 16.57 -7.93 27.55
N THR A 600 17.84 -7.54 27.58
CA THR A 600 18.97 -8.32 27.06
C THR A 600 19.99 -8.57 28.18
N PRO A 601 19.83 -9.62 29.01
CA PRO A 601 20.71 -9.89 30.16
C PRO A 601 22.16 -10.21 29.77
N ASP A 602 22.34 -10.73 28.56
CA ASP A 602 23.62 -11.06 27.93
C ASP A 602 23.48 -10.87 26.40
N ASP A 603 24.58 -11.05 25.65
CA ASP A 603 24.60 -10.81 24.20
C ASP A 603 23.85 -11.87 23.36
N ARG A 604 23.26 -12.91 23.97
CA ARG A 604 22.47 -13.95 23.28
C ARG A 604 21.05 -14.11 23.82
N THR A 605 20.73 -13.59 25.00
CA THR A 605 19.40 -13.79 25.62
C THR A 605 18.52 -12.54 25.46
N LEU A 606 17.33 -12.69 24.88
CA LEU A 606 16.24 -11.72 24.99
C LEU A 606 15.18 -12.21 25.98
N VAL A 607 14.64 -11.31 26.79
CA VAL A 607 13.52 -11.56 27.70
C VAL A 607 12.40 -10.56 27.42
N PHE A 608 11.33 -11.04 26.80
CA PHE A 608 10.11 -10.30 26.56
C PHE A 608 9.19 -10.41 27.77
N SER A 609 8.54 -9.31 28.14
CA SER A 609 7.61 -9.22 29.27
C SER A 609 6.31 -8.59 28.79
N LEU A 610 5.21 -9.34 28.80
CA LEU A 610 3.90 -8.94 28.28
C LEU A 610 2.96 -8.50 29.41
N ALA A 611 2.08 -7.53 29.14
CA ALA A 611 1.05 -7.11 30.11
C ALA A 611 0.00 -8.21 30.36
N LYS A 612 -0.27 -9.05 29.35
CA LYS A 612 -1.24 -10.15 29.37
C LYS A 612 -0.63 -11.40 28.71
N PRO A 613 -1.16 -12.60 28.99
CA PRO A 613 -0.75 -13.80 28.25
C PRO A 613 -1.22 -13.72 26.80
N ASN A 614 -0.36 -14.11 25.84
CA ASN A 614 -0.69 -14.10 24.41
C ASN A 614 -0.11 -15.33 23.69
N GLY A 615 -0.93 -16.36 23.47
CA GLY A 615 -0.55 -17.60 22.77
C GLY A 615 -0.08 -17.40 21.32
N ASP A 616 -0.52 -16.32 20.66
CA ASP A 616 -0.08 -15.96 19.32
C ASP A 616 1.25 -15.19 19.30
N PHE A 617 1.79 -14.75 20.45
CA PHE A 617 3.02 -13.93 20.51
C PHE A 617 4.20 -14.47 19.68
N PRO A 618 4.47 -15.80 19.59
CA PRO A 618 5.55 -16.31 18.75
C PRO A 618 5.37 -16.09 17.24
N TYR A 619 4.15 -15.78 16.74
CA TYR A 619 3.96 -15.31 15.35
C TYR A 619 4.49 -13.88 15.17
N LEU A 620 4.33 -13.00 16.17
CA LEU A 620 4.90 -11.65 16.13
C LEU A 620 6.44 -11.69 16.11
N LEU A 621 7.03 -12.77 16.66
CA LEU A 621 8.47 -13.04 16.59
C LEU A 621 8.96 -13.65 15.25
N THR A 622 8.08 -13.78 14.24
CA THR A 622 8.49 -14.05 12.84
C THR A 622 8.47 -12.81 11.95
N LEU A 623 8.10 -11.64 12.47
CA LEU A 623 8.06 -10.40 11.71
C LEU A 623 9.47 -9.85 11.44
N GLY A 624 9.64 -9.13 10.32
CA GLY A 624 10.90 -8.51 9.92
C GLY A 624 11.46 -7.51 10.94
N THR A 625 10.61 -6.93 11.81
CA THR A 625 11.00 -6.13 12.99
C THR A 625 11.87 -6.89 14.00
N THR A 626 11.94 -8.23 13.92
CA THR A 626 12.87 -9.05 14.72
C THR A 626 14.14 -9.47 13.97
N SER A 627 14.34 -9.03 12.72
CA SER A 627 15.62 -9.16 12.05
C SER A 627 16.61 -8.16 12.66
N PRO A 628 17.79 -8.60 13.13
CA PRO A 628 18.75 -7.71 13.76
C PRO A 628 19.20 -6.61 12.80
N VAL A 629 19.40 -5.40 13.33
CA VAL A 629 19.93 -4.24 12.60
C VAL A 629 21.14 -3.72 13.37
N PRO A 630 22.35 -3.69 12.78
CA PRO A 630 23.51 -3.18 13.47
C PRO A 630 23.40 -1.65 13.53
N GLN A 631 23.29 -1.10 14.74
CA GLN A 631 23.03 0.32 15.00
C GLN A 631 23.94 1.28 14.23
N ALA A 632 25.21 0.92 14.02
CA ALA A 632 26.19 1.74 13.29
C ALA A 632 25.88 1.88 11.78
N ALA A 633 25.01 1.05 11.21
CA ALA A 633 24.60 1.08 9.81
C ALA A 633 23.17 1.64 9.60
N ASP A 634 22.46 2.00 10.67
CA ASP A 634 21.06 2.43 10.56
C ASP A 634 20.93 3.87 10.05
N THR A 635 20.73 4.00 8.73
CA THR A 635 20.46 5.27 8.04
C THR A 635 18.99 5.68 8.09
N ARG A 636 18.20 5.14 9.03
CA ARG A 636 16.78 5.46 9.28
C ARG A 636 15.89 5.19 8.05
N ASP A 637 15.17 6.21 7.58
CA ASP A 637 14.32 6.15 6.39
C ASP A 637 15.07 5.72 5.12
N LYS A 638 16.40 5.88 5.10
CA LYS A 638 17.29 5.45 4.01
C LYS A 638 17.89 4.05 4.19
N TYR A 639 17.56 3.30 5.24
CA TYR A 639 18.11 1.95 5.45
C TYR A 639 17.75 1.01 4.27
N THR A 640 16.59 1.24 3.64
CA THR A 640 16.17 0.56 2.40
C THR A 640 17.06 0.81 1.18
N GLU A 641 17.95 1.81 1.18
CA GLU A 641 18.92 2.05 0.10
C GLU A 641 20.09 1.05 0.15
N LYS A 642 20.43 0.57 1.36
CA LYS A 642 21.52 -0.39 1.60
C LYS A 642 21.34 -1.11 2.95
N PRO A 643 20.38 -2.05 3.07
CA PRO A 643 20.18 -2.82 4.30
C PRO A 643 21.33 -3.83 4.48
N VAL A 644 21.72 -4.07 5.74
CA VAL A 644 22.75 -5.05 6.10
C VAL A 644 22.12 -6.44 6.23
N SER A 645 22.68 -7.44 5.54
CA SER A 645 22.19 -8.82 5.60
C SER A 645 22.63 -9.58 6.85
N SER A 646 21.69 -10.36 7.40
CA SER A 646 21.92 -11.44 8.38
C SER A 646 21.70 -12.83 7.76
N GLY A 647 21.21 -12.90 6.51
CA GLY A 647 20.82 -14.11 5.79
C GLY A 647 21.85 -14.62 4.77
N PRO A 648 21.51 -15.70 4.04
CA PRO A 648 22.41 -16.36 3.08
C PRO A 648 22.81 -15.52 1.87
N TYR A 649 22.12 -14.42 1.60
CA TYR A 649 22.41 -13.51 0.49
C TYR A 649 22.52 -12.07 1.00
N LYS A 650 23.38 -11.28 0.36
CA LYS A 650 23.56 -9.83 0.59
C LYS A 650 23.29 -9.07 -0.70
N PHE A 651 22.98 -7.78 -0.60
CA PHE A 651 22.75 -6.95 -1.79
C PHE A 651 24.06 -6.67 -2.53
N ARG A 652 24.06 -6.99 -3.83
CA ARG A 652 25.11 -6.66 -4.80
C ARG A 652 24.81 -5.33 -5.48
N THR A 653 23.55 -5.12 -5.87
CA THR A 653 23.04 -3.82 -6.35
C THR A 653 21.59 -3.60 -5.91
N VAL A 654 21.29 -2.38 -5.49
CA VAL A 654 19.94 -1.88 -5.22
C VAL A 654 19.65 -0.80 -6.26
N GLN A 655 18.60 -0.97 -7.07
CA GLN A 655 18.12 0.04 -8.01
C GLN A 655 16.60 0.15 -7.88
N LEU A 656 16.17 1.03 -6.96
CA LEU A 656 14.75 1.31 -6.69
C LEU A 656 14.01 1.63 -8.00
N GLY A 657 12.83 1.06 -8.15
CA GLY A 657 11.98 1.12 -9.34
C GLY A 657 12.53 0.41 -10.59
N LYS A 658 13.57 -0.43 -10.47
CA LYS A 658 14.22 -1.10 -11.62
C LYS A 658 14.65 -2.54 -11.36
N SER A 659 15.58 -2.77 -10.43
CA SER A 659 16.14 -4.10 -10.22
C SER A 659 16.92 -4.23 -8.91
N TYR A 660 17.03 -5.47 -8.44
CA TYR A 660 17.84 -5.84 -7.30
C TYR A 660 18.67 -7.06 -7.66
N GLU A 661 19.98 -7.02 -7.40
CA GLU A 661 20.83 -8.21 -7.44
C GLU A 661 21.30 -8.55 -6.04
N LEU A 662 21.16 -9.81 -5.66
CA LEU A 662 21.75 -10.37 -4.47
C LEU A 662 22.79 -11.43 -4.88
N GLU A 663 23.87 -11.51 -4.10
CA GLU A 663 24.90 -12.56 -4.18
C GLU A 663 25.06 -13.22 -2.81
N ARG A 664 25.69 -14.40 -2.76
CA ARG A 664 25.91 -15.13 -1.49
C ARG A 664 26.58 -14.24 -0.43
N ASN A 665 26.06 -14.29 0.80
CA ASN A 665 26.71 -13.73 1.97
C ASN A 665 27.82 -14.69 2.44
N PRO A 666 29.11 -14.33 2.36
CA PRO A 666 30.21 -15.20 2.76
C PRO A 666 30.38 -15.32 4.29
N ALA A 667 29.71 -14.47 5.08
CA ALA A 667 29.75 -14.50 6.54
C ALA A 667 28.62 -15.35 7.16
N TRP A 668 27.57 -15.67 6.39
CA TRP A 668 26.48 -16.55 6.84
C TRP A 668 26.95 -18.02 6.87
N ASP A 669 26.73 -18.67 8.01
CA ASP A 669 27.09 -20.07 8.23
C ASP A 669 25.86 -20.97 8.12
N ARG A 670 25.86 -21.86 7.10
CA ARG A 670 24.81 -22.85 6.83
C ARG A 670 24.51 -23.76 8.03
N SER A 671 25.45 -24.00 8.94
CA SER A 671 25.23 -24.82 10.14
C SER A 671 24.35 -24.12 11.18
N THR A 672 24.26 -22.78 11.14
CA THR A 672 23.46 -21.97 12.07
C THR A 672 22.02 -21.73 11.60
N ASP A 673 21.68 -22.09 10.36
CA ASP A 673 20.38 -21.81 9.73
C ASP A 673 19.65 -23.14 9.45
N PRO A 674 18.60 -23.52 10.19
CA PRO A 674 17.95 -24.80 9.98
C PRO A 674 17.10 -24.85 8.70
N LEU A 675 16.77 -23.71 8.09
CA LEU A 675 15.78 -23.61 7.02
C LEU A 675 16.42 -23.47 5.65
N ARG A 676 17.31 -22.48 5.50
CA ARG A 676 17.68 -21.96 4.17
C ARG A 676 18.73 -22.82 3.50
N LYS A 677 18.41 -23.41 2.35
CA LYS A 677 19.37 -24.18 1.53
C LYS A 677 20.42 -23.29 0.84
N ALA A 678 20.00 -22.09 0.42
CA ALA A 678 20.79 -21.16 -0.40
C ALA A 678 21.36 -21.82 -1.67
N LEU A 679 20.50 -22.21 -2.61
CA LEU A 679 20.91 -22.94 -3.81
C LEU A 679 21.51 -22.04 -4.92
N PRO A 680 20.87 -20.95 -5.38
CA PRO A 680 21.42 -20.07 -6.41
C PRO A 680 22.72 -19.38 -5.96
N ASP A 681 23.61 -19.02 -6.89
CA ASP A 681 24.73 -18.12 -6.59
C ASP A 681 24.31 -16.66 -6.56
N ARG A 682 23.33 -16.31 -7.41
CA ARG A 682 22.71 -14.99 -7.47
C ARG A 682 21.20 -15.08 -7.56
N ILE A 683 20.55 -14.02 -7.09
CA ILE A 683 19.13 -13.78 -7.28
C ILE A 683 19.01 -12.40 -7.95
N ARG A 684 18.27 -12.31 -9.05
CA ARG A 684 17.95 -11.04 -9.69
C ARG A 684 16.44 -10.84 -9.66
N LEU A 685 15.98 -9.78 -8.99
CA LEU A 685 14.62 -9.29 -9.08
C LEU A 685 14.54 -8.16 -10.11
N THR A 686 13.59 -8.24 -11.03
CA THR A 686 13.36 -7.24 -12.08
C THR A 686 12.01 -6.58 -11.86
N VAL A 687 12.00 -5.26 -11.69
CA VAL A 687 10.77 -4.45 -11.63
C VAL A 687 10.30 -4.19 -13.06
N ALA A 688 9.11 -4.68 -13.36
CA ALA A 688 8.45 -4.53 -14.66
C ALA A 688 7.43 -3.38 -14.63
N THR A 689 7.10 -2.87 -15.81
CA THR A 689 6.17 -1.74 -15.99
C THR A 689 4.70 -2.11 -15.74
N GLY A 690 4.35 -3.40 -15.77
CA GLY A 690 3.02 -3.92 -15.51
C GLY A 690 2.96 -5.45 -15.54
N GLY A 691 1.81 -6.03 -15.18
CA GLY A 691 1.62 -7.48 -15.10
C GLY A 691 1.84 -8.20 -16.44
N ASP A 692 1.36 -7.63 -17.56
CA ASP A 692 1.52 -8.23 -18.89
C ASP A 692 3.00 -8.34 -19.32
N GLU A 693 3.88 -7.46 -18.83
CA GLU A 693 5.32 -7.56 -19.06
C GLU A 693 5.95 -8.72 -18.25
N VAL A 694 5.50 -8.94 -17.00
CA VAL A 694 5.95 -10.08 -16.17
C VAL A 694 5.50 -11.39 -16.83
N ASP A 695 4.23 -11.49 -17.19
CA ASP A 695 3.63 -12.61 -17.91
C ASP A 695 4.38 -12.97 -19.20
N ALA A 696 4.68 -11.97 -20.03
CA ALA A 696 5.42 -12.17 -21.28
C ALA A 696 6.83 -12.74 -21.03
N LYS A 697 7.54 -12.23 -20.01
CA LYS A 697 8.88 -12.70 -19.62
C LYS A 697 8.88 -14.07 -18.94
N LEU A 698 7.80 -14.43 -18.26
CA LEU A 698 7.60 -15.79 -17.73
C LEU A 698 7.42 -16.81 -18.86
N LEU A 699 6.64 -16.45 -19.90
CA LEU A 699 6.45 -17.33 -21.06
C LEU A 699 7.66 -17.38 -22.01
N SER A 700 8.52 -16.35 -22.04
CA SER A 700 9.80 -16.40 -22.79
C SER A 700 10.91 -17.16 -22.06
N GLY A 701 10.83 -17.28 -20.73
CA GLY A 701 11.90 -17.81 -19.88
C GLY A 701 12.97 -16.77 -19.47
N ASP A 702 12.71 -15.48 -19.75
CA ASP A 702 13.49 -14.37 -19.20
C ASP A 702 13.32 -14.24 -17.67
N LEU A 703 12.20 -14.74 -17.14
CA LEU A 703 11.93 -14.90 -15.71
C LEU A 703 11.67 -16.36 -15.35
N ASP A 704 11.88 -16.67 -14.07
CA ASP A 704 11.62 -17.99 -13.49
C ASP A 704 10.28 -18.03 -12.75
N LEU A 705 9.94 -16.95 -12.03
CA LEU A 705 8.74 -16.80 -11.22
C LEU A 705 8.36 -15.30 -11.05
N ASP A 706 7.07 -14.99 -10.93
CA ASP A 706 6.60 -13.70 -10.40
C ASP A 706 6.71 -13.70 -8.87
N LEU A 707 7.33 -12.68 -8.28
CA LEU A 707 7.45 -12.54 -6.83
C LEU A 707 6.15 -12.05 -6.17
N ALA A 708 5.29 -11.30 -6.87
CA ALA A 708 4.00 -10.89 -6.31
C ALA A 708 3.08 -12.10 -6.08
N GLN A 709 3.16 -13.07 -6.98
CA GLN A 709 2.30 -14.26 -7.06
C GLN A 709 0.81 -13.89 -7.12
N GLY A 710 0.51 -12.73 -7.72
CA GLY A 710 -0.84 -12.15 -7.83
C GLY A 710 -1.73 -12.81 -8.89
N GLY A 711 -1.19 -13.78 -9.63
CA GLY A 711 -1.84 -14.49 -10.73
C GLY A 711 -1.64 -13.82 -12.10
N LEU A 712 -1.60 -14.66 -13.14
CA LEU A 712 -1.49 -14.25 -14.54
C LEU A 712 -2.61 -13.29 -14.96
N GLN A 713 -2.27 -12.35 -15.85
CA GLN A 713 -3.23 -11.40 -16.44
C GLN A 713 -4.26 -12.12 -17.32
N PRO A 714 -5.47 -11.57 -17.54
CA PRO A 714 -6.59 -12.31 -18.12
C PRO A 714 -6.29 -13.02 -19.45
N THR A 715 -5.54 -12.34 -20.34
CA THR A 715 -5.12 -12.87 -21.64
C THR A 715 -4.16 -14.06 -21.51
N THR A 716 -3.11 -13.90 -20.70
CA THR A 716 -2.11 -14.96 -20.44
C THR A 716 -2.72 -16.13 -19.70
N ARG A 717 -3.58 -15.86 -18.70
CA ARG A 717 -4.32 -16.86 -17.94
C ARG A 717 -5.18 -17.73 -18.85
N ALA A 718 -5.92 -17.12 -19.79
CA ALA A 718 -6.71 -17.86 -20.78
C ALA A 718 -5.82 -18.73 -21.70
N LYS A 719 -4.69 -18.19 -22.17
CA LYS A 719 -3.71 -18.95 -22.98
C LYS A 719 -3.12 -20.15 -22.22
N VAL A 720 -2.68 -19.93 -20.98
CA VAL A 720 -2.06 -20.97 -20.13
C VAL A 720 -3.05 -22.05 -19.72
N LEU A 721 -4.34 -21.71 -19.53
CA LEU A 721 -5.38 -22.71 -19.23
C LEU A 721 -5.84 -23.52 -20.45
N ALA A 722 -5.71 -22.98 -21.67
CA ALA A 722 -6.09 -23.63 -22.91
C ALA A 722 -5.00 -24.57 -23.49
N ASP A 723 -3.73 -24.31 -23.19
CA ASP A 723 -2.58 -25.10 -23.62
C ASP A 723 -2.19 -26.14 -22.54
N PRO A 724 -2.26 -27.47 -22.82
CA PRO A 724 -1.94 -28.49 -21.83
C PRO A 724 -0.49 -28.46 -21.30
N GLU A 725 0.48 -28.06 -22.12
CA GLU A 725 1.88 -27.98 -21.71
C GLU A 725 2.15 -26.76 -20.82
N LEU A 726 1.50 -25.63 -21.10
CA LEU A 726 1.55 -24.45 -20.23
C LEU A 726 0.75 -24.69 -18.95
N LYS A 727 -0.41 -25.36 -19.01
CA LYS A 727 -1.20 -25.71 -17.83
C LYS A 727 -0.44 -26.65 -16.89
N ALA A 728 0.39 -27.56 -17.40
CA ALA A 728 1.30 -28.40 -16.62
C ALA A 728 2.43 -27.62 -15.90
N ARG A 729 2.60 -26.33 -16.22
CA ARG A 729 3.58 -25.40 -15.65
C ARG A 729 2.95 -24.33 -14.76
N ALA A 730 1.69 -24.50 -14.37
CA ALA A 730 0.97 -23.57 -13.52
C ALA A 730 0.41 -24.25 -12.25
N ASP A 731 0.27 -23.46 -11.19
CA ASP A 731 -0.32 -23.85 -9.91
C ASP A 731 -1.27 -22.74 -9.44
N ASP A 732 -2.36 -23.11 -8.78
CA ASP A 732 -3.47 -22.25 -8.37
C ASP A 732 -3.64 -22.18 -6.83
N PRO A 733 -2.61 -21.73 -6.07
CA PRO A 733 -2.65 -21.69 -4.61
C PRO A 733 -3.78 -20.82 -4.04
N ALA A 734 -4.33 -21.25 -2.91
CA ALA A 734 -5.16 -20.43 -2.06
C ALA A 734 -4.32 -19.35 -1.37
N THR A 735 -4.71 -18.08 -1.51
CA THR A 735 -3.97 -16.92 -0.98
C THR A 735 -4.18 -16.67 0.52
N GLY A 736 -5.11 -17.40 1.15
CA GLY A 736 -5.64 -17.06 2.47
C GLY A 736 -6.53 -15.80 2.51
N THR A 737 -6.80 -15.17 1.37
CA THR A 737 -7.73 -14.03 1.31
C THR A 737 -9.17 -14.52 1.16
N LEU A 738 -10.09 -14.04 1.98
CA LEU A 738 -11.53 -14.27 1.82
C LEU A 738 -12.23 -13.02 1.26
N ARG A 739 -13.20 -13.22 0.37
CA ARG A 739 -14.09 -12.17 -0.15
C ARG A 739 -15.48 -12.39 0.39
N TYR A 740 -16.08 -11.31 0.88
CA TYR A 740 -17.33 -11.35 1.62
C TYR A 740 -18.16 -10.07 1.38
N VAL A 741 -19.42 -10.11 1.82
CA VAL A 741 -20.26 -8.92 2.00
C VAL A 741 -20.67 -8.86 3.46
N ALA A 742 -20.28 -7.81 4.18
CA ALA A 742 -20.72 -7.58 5.55
C ALA A 742 -22.18 -7.10 5.54
N ILE A 743 -22.97 -7.58 6.50
CA ILE A 743 -24.40 -7.32 6.63
C ILE A 743 -24.61 -6.58 7.94
N VAL A 744 -25.03 -5.31 7.88
CA VAL A 744 -24.93 -4.36 8.99
C VAL A 744 -26.26 -4.26 9.76
N PRO A 745 -26.37 -4.82 10.98
CA PRO A 745 -27.63 -4.81 11.75
C PRO A 745 -28.00 -3.43 12.29
N ALA A 746 -27.08 -2.45 12.23
CA ALA A 746 -27.38 -1.06 12.58
C ALA A 746 -28.27 -0.34 11.53
N VAL A 747 -28.52 -0.97 10.38
CA VAL A 747 -29.36 -0.47 9.28
C VAL A 747 -30.60 -1.36 9.12
N ALA A 748 -31.75 -0.89 9.60
CA ALA A 748 -33.00 -1.64 9.51
C ALA A 748 -33.43 -1.89 8.04
N PRO A 749 -34.01 -3.07 7.71
CA PRO A 749 -34.49 -4.12 8.61
C PRO A 749 -33.46 -5.22 8.93
N LEU A 750 -32.16 -5.00 8.71
CA LEU A 750 -31.12 -6.00 8.95
C LEU A 750 -30.78 -6.19 10.43
N ASP A 751 -31.41 -5.43 11.34
CA ASP A 751 -31.45 -5.70 12.77
C ASP A 751 -32.10 -7.08 13.04
N ASP A 752 -33.15 -7.42 12.30
CA ASP A 752 -33.79 -8.73 12.34
C ASP A 752 -32.92 -9.81 11.67
N ARG A 753 -32.66 -10.91 12.39
CA ARG A 753 -31.85 -12.04 11.90
C ARG A 753 -32.47 -12.71 10.68
N HIS A 754 -33.80 -12.84 10.60
CA HIS A 754 -34.46 -13.45 9.45
C HIS A 754 -34.27 -12.59 8.18
N CYS A 755 -34.29 -11.26 8.31
CA CYS A 755 -33.98 -10.38 7.18
C CYS A 755 -32.51 -10.47 6.73
N ARG A 756 -31.57 -10.85 7.62
CA ARG A 756 -30.19 -11.20 7.24
C ARG A 756 -30.09 -12.60 6.61
N ASN A 757 -30.72 -13.62 7.20
CA ASN A 757 -30.80 -14.97 6.64
C ASN A 757 -31.33 -14.96 5.19
N ALA A 758 -32.35 -14.14 4.92
CA ALA A 758 -32.90 -13.95 3.58
C ALA A 758 -31.86 -13.47 2.56
N VAL A 759 -30.90 -12.62 2.96
CA VAL A 759 -29.80 -12.16 2.09
C VAL A 759 -28.84 -13.30 1.76
N LEU A 760 -28.52 -14.18 2.73
CA LEU A 760 -27.64 -15.33 2.48
C LEU A 760 -28.32 -16.36 1.56
N TYR A 761 -29.55 -16.79 1.89
CA TYR A 761 -30.27 -17.76 1.07
C TYR A 761 -30.60 -17.24 -0.35
N ALA A 762 -30.76 -15.92 -0.53
CA ALA A 762 -31.00 -15.34 -1.86
C ALA A 762 -29.72 -14.98 -2.64
N ALA A 763 -28.53 -15.39 -2.19
CA ALA A 763 -27.27 -15.12 -2.87
C ALA A 763 -26.87 -16.22 -3.88
N ASP A 764 -26.71 -15.84 -5.15
CA ASP A 764 -26.02 -16.65 -6.16
C ASP A 764 -24.50 -16.46 -6.01
N THR A 765 -23.89 -17.24 -5.12
CA THR A 765 -22.45 -17.19 -4.86
C THR A 765 -21.62 -17.61 -6.08
N THR A 766 -22.16 -18.42 -7.01
CA THR A 766 -21.52 -18.71 -8.31
C THR A 766 -21.42 -17.44 -9.15
N ALA A 767 -22.45 -16.60 -9.19
CA ALA A 767 -22.43 -15.33 -9.91
C ALA A 767 -21.44 -14.33 -9.28
N LEU A 768 -21.36 -14.26 -7.94
CA LEU A 768 -20.36 -13.44 -7.24
C LEU A 768 -18.92 -13.93 -7.48
N GLN A 769 -18.69 -15.26 -7.52
CA GLN A 769 -17.40 -15.86 -7.90
C GLN A 769 -17.07 -15.58 -9.38
N THR A 770 -18.04 -15.74 -10.27
CA THR A 770 -17.92 -15.46 -11.71
C THR A 770 -17.51 -14.01 -11.97
N ALA A 771 -18.12 -13.05 -11.25
CA ALA A 771 -17.76 -11.64 -11.28
C ALA A 771 -16.29 -11.34 -10.89
N ARG A 772 -15.61 -12.25 -10.19
CA ARG A 772 -14.18 -12.15 -9.85
C ARG A 772 -13.25 -12.92 -10.78
N GLY A 773 -13.80 -13.82 -11.60
CA GLY A 773 -13.05 -14.66 -12.55
C GLY A 773 -13.43 -16.14 -12.60
N GLY A 774 -14.50 -16.56 -11.91
CA GLY A 774 -14.99 -17.94 -11.88
C GLY A 774 -14.21 -18.85 -10.91
N PRO A 775 -14.32 -20.18 -11.03
CA PRO A 775 -13.58 -21.13 -10.19
C PRO A 775 -12.05 -20.91 -10.20
N GLU A 776 -11.51 -20.45 -11.32
CA GLU A 776 -10.10 -20.05 -11.52
C GLU A 776 -9.69 -18.78 -10.73
N ALA A 777 -10.60 -18.21 -9.93
CA ALA A 777 -10.33 -17.16 -8.93
C ALA A 777 -10.51 -17.68 -7.48
N GLY A 778 -10.75 -18.97 -7.30
CA GLY A 778 -10.80 -19.67 -6.01
C GLY A 778 -12.18 -20.12 -5.55
N ALA A 779 -12.18 -21.05 -4.59
CA ALA A 779 -13.36 -21.77 -4.12
C ALA A 779 -14.47 -20.87 -3.53
N LEU A 780 -15.71 -21.38 -3.54
CA LEU A 780 -16.81 -20.84 -2.73
C LEU A 780 -16.54 -21.11 -1.24
N ALA A 781 -17.20 -20.36 -0.35
CA ALA A 781 -16.98 -20.46 1.09
C ALA A 781 -18.30 -20.31 1.88
N GLY A 782 -18.51 -21.18 2.87
CA GLY A 782 -19.70 -21.17 3.75
C GLY A 782 -19.54 -20.43 5.08
N SER A 783 -18.30 -20.15 5.48
CA SER A 783 -17.98 -19.45 6.74
C SER A 783 -16.85 -18.44 6.57
N MET A 784 -16.53 -17.70 7.64
CA MET A 784 -15.66 -16.51 7.59
C MET A 784 -14.17 -16.79 7.77
N LEU A 785 -13.76 -18.03 8.02
CA LEU A 785 -12.36 -18.44 7.94
C LEU A 785 -12.07 -19.09 6.57
N PRO A 786 -10.94 -18.81 5.91
CA PRO A 786 -10.48 -19.55 4.75
C PRO A 786 -9.60 -20.76 5.16
N PRO A 787 -9.43 -21.79 4.29
CA PRO A 787 -8.79 -23.06 4.66
C PRO A 787 -7.34 -22.98 5.18
N THR A 788 -6.60 -21.91 4.86
CA THR A 788 -5.21 -21.71 5.32
C THR A 788 -5.11 -21.15 6.74
N VAL A 789 -6.24 -20.79 7.38
CA VAL A 789 -6.28 -20.14 8.70
C VAL A 789 -6.77 -21.11 9.78
N SER A 790 -6.06 -21.13 10.91
CA SER A 790 -6.40 -22.01 12.02
C SER A 790 -7.77 -21.68 12.65
N GLY A 791 -8.62 -22.70 12.76
CA GLY A 791 -10.02 -22.61 13.19
C GLY A 791 -11.04 -22.87 12.07
N TRP A 792 -10.60 -22.95 10.81
CA TRP A 792 -11.46 -23.32 9.69
C TRP A 792 -12.05 -24.74 9.81
N ASP A 793 -13.22 -24.92 9.22
CA ASP A 793 -13.89 -26.17 8.86
C ASP A 793 -14.95 -25.94 7.76
N ASP A 794 -15.59 -27.01 7.28
CA ASP A 794 -16.56 -27.03 6.18
C ASP A 794 -17.98 -26.59 6.60
N TYR A 795 -18.11 -25.78 7.64
CA TYR A 795 -19.40 -25.32 8.17
C TYR A 795 -20.12 -24.35 7.22
N ASP A 796 -21.25 -24.79 6.68
CA ASP A 796 -22.10 -24.03 5.74
C ASP A 796 -23.60 -24.28 5.99
N PRO A 797 -24.22 -23.65 7.00
CA PRO A 797 -25.64 -23.84 7.31
C PRO A 797 -26.59 -23.17 6.31
N TYR A 798 -26.08 -22.37 5.35
CA TYR A 798 -26.90 -21.66 4.36
C TYR A 798 -26.84 -22.27 2.95
N GLY A 799 -25.86 -23.14 2.66
CA GLY A 799 -25.65 -23.75 1.34
C GLY A 799 -24.88 -22.84 0.37
N LEU A 800 -24.06 -21.92 0.88
CA LEU A 800 -23.29 -20.97 0.06
C LEU A 800 -22.28 -21.66 -0.88
N THR A 801 -21.87 -22.89 -0.56
CA THR A 801 -20.99 -23.74 -1.36
C THR A 801 -21.71 -24.55 -2.45
N ASP A 802 -23.04 -24.72 -2.39
CA ASP A 802 -23.86 -25.25 -3.50
C ASP A 802 -23.93 -24.26 -4.69
N GLY A 803 -23.54 -23.00 -4.45
CA GLY A 803 -23.38 -21.99 -5.49
C GLY A 803 -24.66 -21.29 -5.94
N LYS A 804 -25.82 -21.60 -5.36
CA LYS A 804 -27.15 -21.25 -5.91
C LYS A 804 -28.09 -20.72 -4.83
N PRO A 805 -28.99 -19.76 -5.16
CA PRO A 805 -29.91 -19.18 -4.19
C PRO A 805 -31.09 -20.12 -3.86
N ASP A 806 -31.29 -20.42 -2.58
CA ASP A 806 -32.52 -21.02 -2.04
C ASP A 806 -33.60 -19.95 -1.89
N THR A 807 -34.21 -19.58 -3.02
CA THR A 807 -35.30 -18.59 -3.07
C THR A 807 -36.55 -18.99 -2.28
N ALA A 808 -36.70 -20.26 -1.89
CA ALA A 808 -37.80 -20.74 -1.06
C ALA A 808 -37.55 -20.42 0.42
N LYS A 809 -36.39 -20.78 0.96
CA LYS A 809 -35.98 -20.37 2.32
C LYS A 809 -35.91 -18.86 2.43
N ALA A 810 -35.30 -18.17 1.45
CA ALA A 810 -35.21 -16.71 1.48
C ALA A 810 -36.58 -16.02 1.59
N LYS A 811 -37.62 -16.52 0.91
CA LYS A 811 -38.99 -15.99 1.03
C LYS A 811 -39.67 -16.34 2.36
N ALA A 812 -39.37 -17.50 2.95
CA ALA A 812 -39.83 -17.85 4.29
C ALA A 812 -39.20 -16.95 5.37
N GLU A 813 -37.90 -16.68 5.27
CA GLU A 813 -37.17 -15.76 6.16
C GLU A 813 -37.66 -14.31 5.98
N LEU A 814 -37.91 -13.86 4.75
CA LEU A 814 -38.54 -12.56 4.48
C LEU A 814 -39.93 -12.42 5.10
N ALA A 815 -40.75 -13.48 5.05
CA ALA A 815 -42.03 -13.50 5.74
C ALA A 815 -41.86 -13.44 7.28
N ALA A 816 -40.83 -14.10 7.83
CA ALA A 816 -40.54 -14.12 9.26
C ALA A 816 -40.10 -12.74 9.81
N CYS A 817 -39.26 -11.97 9.11
CA CYS A 817 -38.96 -10.57 9.50
C CYS A 817 -40.04 -9.54 9.09
N GLY A 818 -41.24 -9.99 8.68
CA GLY A 818 -42.34 -9.10 8.30
C GLY A 818 -42.08 -8.28 7.03
N LYS A 819 -41.25 -8.79 6.11
CA LYS A 819 -40.93 -8.21 4.79
C LYS A 819 -41.22 -9.18 3.64
N PRO A 820 -42.43 -9.80 3.54
CA PRO A 820 -42.70 -10.86 2.54
C PRO A 820 -42.49 -10.42 1.08
N GLU A 821 -42.69 -9.14 0.77
CA GLU A 821 -42.44 -8.53 -0.56
C GLU A 821 -40.99 -8.01 -0.75
N GLY A 822 -40.11 -8.28 0.22
CA GLY A 822 -38.74 -7.75 0.28
C GLY A 822 -38.62 -6.38 0.95
N PHE A 823 -37.45 -5.76 0.81
CA PHE A 823 -37.10 -4.45 1.36
C PHE A 823 -36.04 -3.75 0.51
N ALA A 824 -35.84 -2.44 0.71
CA ALA A 824 -34.78 -1.67 0.05
C ALA A 824 -33.54 -1.55 0.95
N VAL A 825 -32.34 -1.59 0.37
CA VAL A 825 -31.06 -1.47 1.09
C VAL A 825 -29.97 -0.83 0.20
N THR A 826 -29.04 -0.07 0.78
CA THR A 826 -27.85 0.41 0.06
C THR A 826 -26.66 -0.54 0.31
N LEU A 827 -25.95 -0.86 -0.77
CA LEU A 827 -24.73 -1.66 -0.79
C LEU A 827 -23.54 -0.76 -1.16
N ALA A 828 -22.55 -0.67 -0.27
CA ALA A 828 -21.32 0.08 -0.50
C ALA A 828 -20.21 -0.82 -1.08
N ALA A 829 -19.58 -0.38 -2.17
CA ALA A 829 -18.43 -1.04 -2.79
C ALA A 829 -17.40 -0.01 -3.29
N ARG A 830 -16.11 -0.37 -3.38
CA ARG A 830 -15.07 0.56 -3.84
C ARG A 830 -15.31 0.95 -5.30
N ALA A 831 -15.44 2.24 -5.59
CA ALA A 831 -15.74 2.75 -6.93
C ALA A 831 -14.62 2.39 -7.94
N SER A 832 -13.38 2.42 -7.48
CA SER A 832 -12.16 2.09 -8.25
C SER A 832 -11.86 0.59 -8.39
N ASN A 833 -12.74 -0.31 -7.93
CA ASN A 833 -12.52 -1.77 -8.00
C ASN A 833 -13.61 -2.48 -8.84
N PRO A 834 -13.36 -2.71 -10.14
CA PRO A 834 -14.33 -3.36 -11.03
C PRO A 834 -14.78 -4.76 -10.57
N LYS A 835 -13.92 -5.53 -9.91
CA LYS A 835 -14.28 -6.88 -9.40
C LYS A 835 -15.24 -6.82 -8.20
N GLU A 836 -15.25 -5.73 -7.45
CA GLU A 836 -16.20 -5.51 -6.35
C GLU A 836 -17.51 -4.89 -6.86
N GLN A 837 -17.45 -3.98 -7.83
CA GLN A 837 -18.63 -3.47 -8.52
C GLN A 837 -19.39 -4.60 -9.24
N ALA A 838 -18.69 -5.51 -9.92
CA ALA A 838 -19.30 -6.66 -10.57
C ALA A 838 -19.92 -7.65 -9.56
N ALA A 839 -19.25 -7.91 -8.41
CA ALA A 839 -19.82 -8.75 -7.36
C ALA A 839 -21.06 -8.09 -6.69
N ALA A 840 -21.04 -6.77 -6.50
CA ALA A 840 -22.20 -5.99 -6.04
C ALA A 840 -23.39 -6.07 -7.01
N GLN A 841 -23.13 -6.00 -8.32
CA GLN A 841 -24.15 -6.13 -9.37
C GLN A 841 -24.72 -7.56 -9.47
N ALA A 842 -23.88 -8.57 -9.27
CA ALA A 842 -24.32 -9.97 -9.15
C ALA A 842 -25.25 -10.15 -7.95
N LEU A 843 -24.85 -9.66 -6.77
CA LEU A 843 -25.67 -9.73 -5.55
C LEU A 843 -26.98 -8.94 -5.68
N GLN A 844 -26.95 -7.71 -6.20
CA GLN A 844 -28.16 -6.93 -6.51
C GLN A 844 -29.13 -7.74 -7.40
N SER A 845 -28.60 -8.40 -8.44
CA SER A 845 -29.41 -9.15 -9.39
C SER A 845 -30.03 -10.40 -8.75
N SER A 846 -29.29 -11.09 -7.88
CA SER A 846 -29.77 -12.25 -7.13
C SER A 846 -30.84 -11.87 -6.09
N LEU A 847 -30.57 -10.86 -5.26
CA LEU A 847 -31.49 -10.39 -4.20
C LEU A 847 -32.82 -9.84 -4.77
N ARG A 848 -32.78 -9.26 -5.98
CA ARG A 848 -33.99 -8.80 -6.70
C ARG A 848 -34.99 -9.95 -6.97
N THR A 849 -34.55 -11.20 -7.07
CA THR A 849 -35.45 -12.36 -7.33
C THR A 849 -36.41 -12.69 -6.17
N VAL A 850 -36.10 -12.19 -4.97
CA VAL A 850 -36.93 -12.33 -3.76
C VAL A 850 -37.54 -10.99 -3.30
N GLY A 851 -37.46 -9.94 -4.12
CA GLY A 851 -38.02 -8.60 -3.82
C GLY A 851 -37.08 -7.65 -3.07
N ILE A 852 -35.88 -8.08 -2.68
CA ILE A 852 -34.90 -7.20 -2.04
C ILE A 852 -34.27 -6.28 -3.10
N SER A 853 -34.49 -4.97 -2.97
CA SER A 853 -34.02 -3.95 -3.91
C SER A 853 -32.73 -3.31 -3.40
N VAL A 854 -31.63 -3.50 -4.13
CA VAL A 854 -30.31 -3.00 -3.72
C VAL A 854 -29.89 -1.79 -4.56
N THR A 855 -29.67 -0.65 -3.92
CA THR A 855 -28.93 0.48 -4.50
C THR A 855 -27.44 0.26 -4.29
N ILE A 856 -26.60 0.42 -5.32
CA ILE A 856 -25.14 0.33 -5.18
C ILE A 856 -24.56 1.75 -5.10
N GLU A 857 -23.85 2.07 -4.01
CA GLU A 857 -23.08 3.31 -3.88
C GLU A 857 -21.58 3.00 -3.96
N GLY A 858 -20.89 3.72 -4.84
CA GLY A 858 -19.43 3.70 -4.95
C GLY A 858 -18.78 4.61 -3.92
N TYR A 859 -17.83 4.11 -3.14
CA TYR A 859 -16.98 4.93 -2.26
C TYR A 859 -15.52 4.89 -2.70
N ASP A 860 -14.77 5.95 -2.39
CA ASP A 860 -13.33 6.00 -2.63
C ASP A 860 -12.56 5.30 -1.50
N VAL A 861 -11.59 4.45 -1.85
CA VAL A 861 -10.77 3.70 -0.88
C VAL A 861 -9.96 4.62 0.05
N THR A 862 -9.58 5.81 -0.40
CA THR A 862 -8.90 6.83 0.43
C THR A 862 -9.80 7.38 1.54
N GLN A 863 -11.13 7.31 1.36
CA GLN A 863 -12.13 7.73 2.33
C GLN A 863 -12.69 6.56 3.15
N MET A 864 -12.23 5.32 2.91
CA MET A 864 -12.78 4.08 3.50
C MET A 864 -13.01 4.18 5.01
N ALA A 865 -12.00 4.62 5.77
CA ALA A 865 -12.08 4.73 7.23
C ALA A 865 -13.08 5.77 7.75
N GLY A 866 -13.37 6.81 6.96
CA GLY A 866 -14.41 7.79 7.25
C GLY A 866 -15.79 7.43 6.70
N THR A 867 -15.87 6.54 5.71
CA THR A 867 -17.13 6.10 5.07
C THR A 867 -17.61 4.78 5.67
N VAL A 868 -17.21 3.64 5.09
CA VAL A 868 -17.60 2.29 5.58
C VAL A 868 -16.97 1.93 6.92
N GLY A 869 -15.81 2.52 7.23
CA GLY A 869 -15.13 2.37 8.51
C GLY A 869 -15.62 3.33 9.61
N SER A 870 -16.71 4.08 9.41
CA SER A 870 -17.32 4.88 10.47
C SER A 870 -18.78 4.46 10.69
N PRO A 871 -19.13 3.86 11.86
CA PRO A 871 -20.48 3.34 12.11
C PRO A 871 -21.60 4.37 11.93
N ASP A 872 -21.35 5.64 12.28
CA ASP A 872 -22.33 6.72 12.11
C ASP A 872 -22.57 7.09 10.64
N ASN A 873 -21.52 7.05 9.81
CA ASN A 873 -21.66 7.29 8.36
C ASN A 873 -22.26 6.08 7.65
N VAL A 874 -21.89 4.84 8.01
CA VAL A 874 -22.57 3.61 7.58
C VAL A 874 -24.07 3.69 7.86
N LYS A 875 -24.45 4.06 9.08
CA LYS A 875 -25.84 4.14 9.51
C LYS A 875 -26.61 5.27 8.83
N SER A 876 -26.05 6.48 8.76
CA SER A 876 -26.72 7.64 8.14
C SER A 876 -26.82 7.54 6.61
N LYS A 877 -25.92 6.79 5.96
CA LYS A 877 -26.01 6.42 4.55
C LYS A 877 -26.93 5.23 4.26
N GLY A 878 -27.35 4.48 5.27
CA GLY A 878 -28.12 3.24 5.08
C GLY A 878 -27.33 2.13 4.39
N TYR A 879 -26.01 2.09 4.56
CA TYR A 879 -25.13 1.04 4.03
C TYR A 879 -25.34 -0.28 4.80
N GLY A 880 -26.45 -0.96 4.49
CA GLY A 880 -26.79 -2.25 5.09
C GLY A 880 -25.93 -3.41 4.58
N LEU A 881 -25.32 -3.27 3.39
CA LEU A 881 -24.41 -4.23 2.80
C LEU A 881 -23.07 -3.54 2.45
N ILE A 882 -21.93 -4.17 2.74
CA ILE A 882 -20.59 -3.62 2.42
C ILE A 882 -19.72 -4.73 1.80
N VAL A 883 -19.25 -4.53 0.57
CA VAL A 883 -18.37 -5.49 -0.13
C VAL A 883 -16.91 -5.19 0.18
N ASP A 884 -16.16 -6.20 0.64
CA ASP A 884 -14.72 -6.10 0.89
C ASP A 884 -14.03 -7.49 0.78
N GLY A 885 -12.77 -7.58 1.21
CA GLY A 885 -12.10 -8.85 1.44
C GLY A 885 -10.92 -8.72 2.40
N TRP A 886 -10.64 -9.76 3.17
CA TRP A 886 -9.68 -9.76 4.26
C TRP A 886 -8.66 -10.89 4.13
N LEU A 887 -7.44 -10.61 4.58
CA LEU A 887 -6.31 -11.53 4.71
C LEU A 887 -5.68 -11.24 6.09
N ALA A 888 -5.35 -12.27 6.86
CA ALA A 888 -4.70 -12.10 8.15
C ALA A 888 -3.18 -11.95 7.99
N ASP A 889 -2.56 -11.08 8.80
CA ASP A 889 -1.09 -10.86 8.81
C ASP A 889 -0.29 -12.11 9.22
N TYR A 890 -0.93 -13.08 9.89
CA TYR A 890 -0.41 -14.39 10.26
C TYR A 890 -1.58 -15.40 10.36
N PRO A 891 -1.36 -16.72 10.18
CA PRO A 891 -2.43 -17.71 10.00
C PRO A 891 -3.17 -18.13 11.29
N SER A 892 -3.46 -17.18 12.19
CA SER A 892 -4.31 -17.38 13.37
C SER A 892 -5.75 -16.92 13.14
N GLY A 893 -6.73 -17.67 13.63
CA GLY A 893 -8.13 -17.26 13.59
C GLY A 893 -8.41 -15.97 14.36
N ARG A 894 -7.53 -15.56 15.29
CA ARG A 894 -7.57 -14.25 15.96
C ARG A 894 -7.15 -13.12 15.02
N ALA A 895 -6.05 -13.28 14.28
CA ALA A 895 -5.61 -12.31 13.28
C ALA A 895 -6.64 -12.15 12.15
N PHE A 896 -7.39 -13.21 11.84
CA PHE A 896 -8.48 -13.12 10.86
C PHE A 896 -9.75 -12.47 11.44
N LEU A 897 -10.28 -12.95 12.56
CA LEU A 897 -11.62 -12.56 13.02
C LEU A 897 -11.64 -11.41 14.04
N GLN A 898 -10.59 -11.16 14.82
CA GLN A 898 -10.73 -10.33 16.04
C GLN A 898 -11.13 -8.88 15.74
N ASP A 899 -10.45 -8.17 14.85
CA ASP A 899 -10.87 -6.80 14.47
C ASP A 899 -12.15 -6.76 13.61
N MET A 900 -12.63 -7.92 13.13
CA MET A 900 -13.90 -8.03 12.41
C MET A 900 -15.10 -8.31 13.32
N VAL A 901 -14.96 -9.02 14.45
CA VAL A 901 -16.13 -9.49 15.23
C VAL A 901 -16.03 -9.36 16.75
N ASP A 902 -14.89 -8.95 17.31
CA ASP A 902 -14.78 -8.58 18.72
C ASP A 902 -15.40 -7.18 18.93
N GLY A 903 -16.43 -7.09 19.76
CA GLY A 903 -17.15 -5.84 19.99
C GLY A 903 -16.30 -4.74 20.62
N ARG A 904 -15.19 -5.12 21.25
CA ARG A 904 -14.22 -4.18 21.87
C ARG A 904 -13.25 -3.59 20.84
N ARG A 905 -13.30 -4.07 19.59
CA ARG A 905 -12.54 -3.53 18.44
C ARG A 905 -13.36 -2.57 17.58
N ILE A 906 -14.63 -2.32 17.91
CA ILE A 906 -15.47 -1.32 17.23
C ILE A 906 -14.88 0.08 17.47
N ARG A 907 -14.63 0.82 16.39
CA ARG A 907 -14.04 2.18 16.40
C ARG A 907 -15.04 3.20 15.81
N PRO A 908 -14.98 4.49 16.19
CA PRO A 908 -15.76 5.53 15.52
C PRO A 908 -15.27 5.84 14.09
N THR A 909 -13.99 5.56 13.80
CA THR A 909 -13.31 5.81 12.52
C THR A 909 -12.29 4.71 12.24
N GLY A 910 -12.24 4.23 11.00
CA GLY A 910 -11.39 3.10 10.59
C GLY A 910 -11.73 1.78 11.29
N ASN A 911 -13.02 1.58 11.56
CA ASN A 911 -13.60 0.34 12.05
C ASN A 911 -13.51 -0.78 11.00
N LEU A 912 -13.04 -1.97 11.39
CA LEU A 912 -13.04 -3.18 10.55
C LEU A 912 -14.19 -4.14 10.90
N ASN A 913 -14.81 -3.97 12.07
CA ASN A 913 -16.02 -4.66 12.49
C ASN A 913 -17.25 -3.99 11.84
N TYR A 914 -17.31 -4.04 10.50
CA TYR A 914 -18.36 -3.40 9.69
C TYR A 914 -19.77 -3.84 10.09
N ALA A 915 -19.94 -5.11 10.48
CA ALA A 915 -21.21 -5.66 10.92
C ALA A 915 -21.58 -5.30 12.37
N GLY A 916 -20.74 -4.56 13.09
CA GLY A 916 -21.02 -4.09 14.46
C GLY A 916 -21.25 -5.20 15.47
N VAL A 917 -20.65 -6.38 15.27
CA VAL A 917 -20.79 -7.55 16.15
C VAL A 917 -20.23 -7.22 17.52
N ASN A 918 -21.07 -7.35 18.56
CA ASN A 918 -20.69 -7.14 19.95
C ASN A 918 -21.38 -8.17 20.85
N ASP A 919 -21.04 -9.43 20.64
CA ASP A 919 -21.55 -10.55 21.42
C ASP A 919 -20.59 -10.88 22.58
N PRO A 920 -21.09 -11.00 23.83
CA PRO A 920 -20.23 -11.20 24.99
C PRO A 920 -19.57 -12.59 25.05
N GLU A 921 -20.14 -13.62 24.44
CA GLU A 921 -19.52 -14.95 24.36
C GLU A 921 -18.38 -14.95 23.34
N ILE A 922 -18.55 -14.28 22.18
CA ILE A 922 -17.48 -14.08 21.20
C ILE A 922 -16.29 -13.34 21.84
N ASN A 923 -16.56 -12.24 22.53
CA ASN A 923 -15.55 -11.46 23.26
C ASN A 923 -14.82 -12.34 24.32
N ALA A 924 -15.56 -13.17 25.06
CA ALA A 924 -15.00 -14.08 26.06
C ALA A 924 -14.21 -15.26 25.47
N TRP A 925 -14.59 -15.78 24.29
CA TRP A 925 -13.83 -16.82 23.59
C TRP A 925 -12.52 -16.27 22.99
N PHE A 926 -12.48 -15.01 22.54
CA PHE A 926 -11.21 -14.36 22.18
C PHE A 926 -10.27 -14.21 23.38
N ASP A 927 -10.78 -13.89 24.56
CA ASP A 927 -9.95 -13.80 25.77
C ASP A 927 -9.39 -15.18 26.18
N GLN A 928 -10.23 -16.23 26.12
CA GLN A 928 -9.82 -17.61 26.35
C GLN A 928 -8.78 -18.08 25.33
N ALA A 929 -8.94 -17.74 24.04
CA ALA A 929 -8.03 -18.15 22.98
C ALA A 929 -6.70 -17.38 23.03
N THR A 930 -6.73 -16.08 23.34
CA THR A 930 -5.52 -15.26 23.50
C THR A 930 -4.70 -15.76 24.69
N ALA A 931 -5.34 -16.18 25.78
CA ALA A 931 -4.66 -16.79 26.94
C ALA A 931 -4.20 -18.25 26.73
N GLN A 932 -4.54 -18.89 25.60
CA GLN A 932 -4.26 -20.30 25.34
C GLN A 932 -2.92 -20.50 24.62
N GLY A 933 -1.91 -21.00 25.34
CA GLY A 933 -0.60 -21.34 24.77
C GLY A 933 -0.61 -22.55 23.83
N ASP A 934 -1.64 -23.42 23.89
CA ASP A 934 -1.82 -24.52 22.96
C ASP A 934 -2.61 -24.08 21.72
N ARG A 935 -1.90 -23.91 20.59
CA ARG A 935 -2.47 -23.48 19.31
C ARG A 935 -3.64 -24.34 18.81
N ALA A 936 -3.67 -25.65 19.10
CA ALA A 936 -4.79 -26.51 18.68
C ALA A 936 -6.05 -26.15 19.48
N LYS A 937 -5.91 -25.98 20.80
CA LYS A 937 -7.02 -25.54 21.67
C LYS A 937 -7.47 -24.10 21.38
N ALA A 938 -6.57 -23.23 20.93
CA ALA A 938 -6.93 -21.89 20.45
C ALA A 938 -7.74 -21.95 19.14
N ALA A 939 -7.34 -22.82 18.19
CA ALA A 939 -8.08 -23.05 16.95
C ALA A 939 -9.50 -23.58 17.19
N ASP A 940 -9.70 -24.43 18.20
CA ASP A 940 -11.05 -24.90 18.59
C ASP A 940 -11.96 -23.77 19.10
N LEU A 941 -11.40 -22.71 19.70
CA LEU A 941 -12.15 -21.51 20.08
C LEU A 941 -12.42 -20.61 18.87
N TYR A 942 -11.45 -20.44 17.97
CA TYR A 942 -11.65 -19.70 16.72
C TYR A 942 -12.73 -20.34 15.84
N ARG A 943 -12.84 -21.68 15.81
CA ARG A 943 -13.92 -22.41 15.12
C ARG A 943 -15.30 -22.09 15.70
N LYS A 944 -15.44 -22.08 17.04
CA LYS A 944 -16.70 -21.69 17.70
C LYS A 944 -17.11 -20.25 17.40
N ILE A 945 -16.14 -19.33 17.35
CA ILE A 945 -16.39 -17.94 16.94
C ILE A 945 -16.84 -17.91 15.48
N ASN A 946 -16.15 -18.61 14.57
CA ASN A 946 -16.52 -18.71 13.15
C ASN A 946 -17.97 -19.21 12.96
N HIS A 947 -18.35 -20.30 13.63
CA HIS A 947 -19.72 -20.84 13.60
C HIS A 947 -20.74 -19.82 14.10
N LYS A 948 -20.53 -19.23 15.27
CA LYS A 948 -21.45 -18.25 15.88
C LYS A 948 -21.58 -16.95 15.07
N VAL A 949 -20.53 -16.56 14.33
CA VAL A 949 -20.57 -15.43 13.38
C VAL A 949 -21.40 -15.76 12.13
N THR A 950 -21.21 -16.96 11.56
CA THR A 950 -22.04 -17.47 10.46
C THR A 950 -23.51 -17.60 10.88
N ASP A 951 -23.78 -18.21 12.05
CA ASP A 951 -25.12 -18.32 12.62
C ASP A 951 -25.78 -16.96 12.85
N GLY A 952 -25.01 -15.93 13.21
CA GLY A 952 -25.50 -14.56 13.36
C GLY A 952 -25.90 -13.88 12.05
N ALA A 953 -25.59 -14.47 10.89
CA ALA A 953 -25.80 -13.92 9.55
C ALA A 953 -25.17 -12.52 9.37
N TYR A 954 -24.00 -12.28 9.99
CA TYR A 954 -23.30 -10.99 9.93
C TYR A 954 -22.50 -10.78 8.65
N TYR A 955 -22.16 -11.86 7.94
CA TYR A 955 -21.36 -11.83 6.72
C TYR A 955 -21.86 -12.89 5.74
N LEU A 956 -21.84 -12.53 4.45
CA LEU A 956 -21.98 -13.43 3.30
C LEU A 956 -20.58 -13.66 2.71
N PRO A 957 -19.84 -14.71 3.12
CA PRO A 957 -18.65 -15.15 2.40
C PRO A 957 -19.04 -15.67 1.01
N TYR A 958 -18.16 -15.50 0.00
CA TYR A 958 -18.46 -15.98 -1.36
C TYR A 958 -17.26 -16.44 -2.19
N ASN A 959 -16.03 -16.06 -1.85
CA ASN A 959 -14.83 -16.52 -2.55
C ASN A 959 -13.61 -16.56 -1.62
N ALA A 960 -13.12 -17.76 -1.32
CA ALA A 960 -11.76 -17.95 -0.82
C ALA A 960 -10.82 -17.83 -2.03
N THR A 961 -10.03 -16.75 -2.11
CA THR A 961 -9.32 -16.37 -3.33
C THR A 961 -8.14 -17.30 -3.63
N HIS A 962 -8.09 -17.81 -4.86
CA HIS A 962 -6.92 -18.47 -5.46
C HIS A 962 -6.37 -17.60 -6.59
N VAL A 963 -5.11 -17.84 -6.98
CA VAL A 963 -4.38 -17.10 -8.01
C VAL A 963 -3.60 -18.06 -8.89
N LEU A 964 -3.82 -18.05 -10.21
CA LEU A 964 -3.09 -18.94 -11.13
C LEU A 964 -1.71 -18.36 -11.44
N ASN A 965 -0.65 -18.98 -10.89
CA ASN A 965 0.74 -18.58 -11.09
C ASN A 965 1.45 -19.56 -12.05
N TYR A 966 2.32 -19.03 -12.91
CA TYR A 966 3.17 -19.84 -13.81
C TYR A 966 4.59 -19.96 -13.25
N ARG A 967 5.17 -21.16 -13.34
CA ARG A 967 6.54 -21.48 -12.93
C ARG A 967 7.38 -21.97 -14.12
N ASN A 968 8.57 -21.41 -14.27
CA ASN A 968 9.51 -21.87 -15.28
C ASN A 968 10.01 -23.30 -14.96
N PRO A 969 9.99 -24.25 -15.92
CA PRO A 969 10.33 -25.66 -15.66
C PRO A 969 11.78 -25.90 -15.17
N ARG A 970 12.68 -24.92 -15.30
CA ARG A 970 14.05 -24.96 -14.74
C ARG A 970 14.12 -24.89 -13.22
N LEU A 971 13.04 -24.50 -12.55
CA LEU A 971 13.00 -24.34 -11.09
C LEU A 971 13.06 -25.70 -10.37
N THR A 972 13.79 -25.73 -9.27
CA THR A 972 13.92 -26.87 -8.36
C THR A 972 13.47 -26.51 -6.95
N ASN A 973 12.98 -27.52 -6.20
CA ASN A 973 12.39 -27.40 -4.86
C ASN A 973 11.15 -26.49 -4.80
N VAL A 974 10.33 -26.46 -5.85
CA VAL A 974 9.13 -25.60 -5.87
C VAL A 974 8.04 -26.20 -4.99
N TYR A 975 7.56 -25.43 -4.01
CA TYR A 975 6.35 -25.76 -3.26
C TYR A 975 5.62 -24.50 -2.81
N VAL A 976 4.29 -24.58 -2.78
CA VAL A 976 3.41 -23.58 -2.15
C VAL A 976 3.43 -23.76 -0.64
N THR A 977 3.57 -22.67 0.11
CA THR A 977 3.37 -22.62 1.57
C THR A 977 2.19 -21.71 1.92
N ASP A 978 1.31 -22.19 2.81
CA ASP A 978 0.13 -21.46 3.25
C ASP A 978 0.50 -20.23 4.10
N ALA A 979 1.75 -20.17 4.60
CA ALA A 979 2.28 -19.06 5.38
C ALA A 979 2.43 -17.74 4.59
N TYR A 980 2.56 -17.82 3.26
CA TYR A 980 2.65 -16.65 2.37
C TYR A 980 1.60 -16.66 1.24
N GLY A 981 0.80 -17.72 1.11
CA GLY A 981 -0.23 -17.86 0.06
C GLY A 981 0.33 -18.18 -1.33
N GLY A 982 1.54 -18.74 -1.40
CA GLY A 982 2.28 -18.96 -2.65
C GLY A 982 3.59 -19.72 -2.44
N VAL A 983 4.43 -19.78 -3.47
CA VAL A 983 5.73 -20.46 -3.47
C VAL A 983 6.70 -19.83 -2.46
N ASP A 984 7.38 -20.66 -1.65
CA ASP A 984 8.43 -20.20 -0.71
C ASP A 984 9.75 -19.94 -1.45
N VAL A 985 10.11 -18.67 -1.67
CA VAL A 985 11.17 -18.34 -2.64
C VAL A 985 12.58 -18.69 -2.15
N GLN A 986 12.81 -18.77 -0.83
CA GLN A 986 14.13 -19.13 -0.27
C GLN A 986 14.56 -20.58 -0.55
N ALA A 987 13.59 -21.47 -0.81
CA ALA A 987 13.86 -22.88 -1.06
C ALA A 987 14.34 -23.14 -2.50
N LEU A 988 14.03 -22.23 -3.42
CA LEU A 988 14.19 -22.42 -4.86
C LEU A 988 15.66 -22.58 -5.27
N GLY A 989 15.89 -23.50 -6.21
CA GLY A 989 17.11 -23.58 -7.01
C GLY A 989 16.79 -23.55 -8.50
N VAL A 990 17.83 -23.64 -9.33
CA VAL A 990 17.72 -23.70 -10.80
C VAL A 990 18.53 -24.87 -11.36
N SER A 991 18.00 -25.53 -12.39
CA SER A 991 18.58 -26.77 -12.96
C SER A 991 19.81 -26.56 -13.86
N ASP A 992 20.23 -25.31 -14.08
CA ASP A 992 21.37 -24.93 -14.93
C ASP A 992 22.59 -24.43 -14.14
N GLY A 993 22.61 -24.63 -12.82
CA GLY A 993 23.71 -24.24 -11.95
C GLY A 993 24.94 -25.16 -12.03
N ALA A 994 25.39 -25.52 -13.23
CA ALA A 994 26.51 -26.41 -13.50
C ALA A 994 27.76 -25.68 -14.01
#